data_AF-A0A150G5K0-F1
#
_entry.id   AF-A0A150G5K0-F1
#
_cell.length_a   1.000
_cell.length_b   1.000
_cell.length_c   1.000
_cell.angle_alpha   90.00
_cell.angle_beta   90.00
_cell.angle_gamma   90.00
#
_symmetry.space_group_name_H-M   'P 1'
#
loop_
_entity.id
_entity.type
_entity.pdbx_description
1 polymer ?
#
loop_
_entity_poly.entity_id
_entity_poly.type
_entity_poly.pdbx_seq_one_letter_code
_entity_poly.pdbx_strand_id
1 'polypeptide(L)'
;MRERLSVEAAAGHALVLPEIHVEWQLAADESFASVVASGSARTTALKNGDLRVEASLSGLTHDTTYFYRFVVLPDGPLSAVGSFRTPSDDEPQVAELASGTAALQVVDVGSAIAQVKGTAAAAVARRRQGEVGPAGATAASRARLLADMGSAAVGSLGSELTSDRAIVRLQEAPLGNLVCDALMAYVKESSHAADFCLLNGGMFTAPLPKGAVTKGDITKALGRGNTLVVKQVTGLALKTALETGLLADFAAGETRGAFPQIAGFRFAFDPAAHRHARLTRLEVRRADGSFAPVEMCATYTLVTNDYLARGGDSYTSFKAAKTLADGGTLVTLAVEQFLAAKPPVATAYDGPEGRITRCGAAAPAGAAVCAGAPTAFGRCPVDLTLLHYSDVHSRVEAATSTAAPCSEAQEAQGVCFGGFARMASYVKTVRQSGGNVLLLDGGDMSVGTIWDTVYRNRTASAAFQNAIGVDAFFDFGAASLVSYLKQLQMPILGCNINTTRFPDLTPLIKPYTVVELGASGVRAGIVGYITPSTASTSLGGREVDFPPLVIPAIRSCIAAMKEEYANTIDVIIGLSHAGIWYDSRVAEAVPEIDLIVGGLNHMFFYADGKTPGPRLVASSPTSGQVPDYPYPHLVANNATGKRVPIVQAFYAGRYMGHLELSFDAAGVLTRYGGQPVLLGGSASANNVTRDPATLELIASYVGPIKEIGSRVLAYSPSLLSADRSLVRAREAPLGNLICDAMRWYIETTTQLTPADACMLNGGSIRSSIDASHVTLGAVLAMLPFGNTMVVLNVTGEQLINALENGVSGSLGPNTSTSQLAGKMSQVSGVWYMFNESAPVGRRVFDASIRVNGERVPVMPCSYYTIITTDFMAAGNDGYIMFSKAERILDSGVPMDMAVGVFKTNNLYLNTTTANGVEVCITLKARGSCPTLDTFCYGGICKFAIFSKSTNCCAKDYAPGVFGEYNRRR
;
A
#
# COMPACT_ATOMS: atom_id res chain seq x y z
N MET A 1 11.96 -24.01 17.45
CA MET A 1 12.17 -24.47 18.85
C MET A 1 11.03 -25.39 19.28
N ARG A 2 9.76 -24.97 19.11
CA ARG A 2 8.55 -25.83 19.26
C ARG A 2 8.66 -27.12 18.42
N GLU A 3 8.96 -27.02 17.12
CA GLU A 3 9.16 -28.18 16.23
C GLU A 3 10.18 -29.21 16.72
N ARG A 4 11.29 -28.79 17.36
CA ARG A 4 12.30 -29.74 17.89
C ARG A 4 11.90 -30.34 19.24
N LEU A 5 11.18 -29.58 20.08
CA LEU A 5 10.67 -30.07 21.37
C LEU A 5 9.53 -31.08 21.17
N SER A 6 8.69 -30.88 20.15
CA SER A 6 7.64 -31.81 19.73
C SER A 6 8.21 -33.14 19.24
N VAL A 7 9.32 -33.09 18.48
CA VAL A 7 9.99 -34.28 17.93
C VAL A 7 10.65 -35.13 19.03
N GLU A 8 11.26 -34.53 20.06
CA GLU A 8 11.86 -35.30 21.16
C GLU A 8 10.84 -35.80 22.20
N ALA A 9 9.75 -35.06 22.45
CA ALA A 9 8.66 -35.51 23.32
C ALA A 9 7.87 -36.69 22.71
N ALA A 10 7.76 -36.75 21.39
CA ALA A 10 7.16 -37.88 20.67
C ALA A 10 8.03 -39.15 20.71
N ALA A 11 9.34 -39.01 20.92
CA ALA A 11 10.28 -40.12 21.07
C ALA A 11 10.33 -40.71 22.50
N GLY A 12 9.57 -40.17 23.45
CA GLY A 12 9.50 -40.68 24.83
C GLY A 12 10.66 -40.24 25.74
N HIS A 13 11.52 -39.32 25.30
CA HIS A 13 12.62 -38.80 26.11
C HIS A 13 12.18 -37.52 26.83
N ALA A 14 12.24 -37.52 28.17
CA ALA A 14 12.01 -36.31 28.96
C ALA A 14 13.18 -35.33 28.76
N LEU A 15 12.94 -34.23 28.06
CA LEU A 15 13.94 -33.16 27.95
C LEU A 15 13.94 -32.35 29.25
N VAL A 16 14.88 -32.63 30.15
CA VAL A 16 15.12 -31.82 31.35
C VAL A 16 15.97 -30.62 30.94
N LEU A 17 15.37 -29.44 30.89
CA LEU A 17 16.12 -28.18 30.74
C LEU A 17 16.84 -27.85 32.06
N PRO A 18 17.99 -27.16 32.04
CA PRO A 18 18.69 -26.77 33.27
C PRO A 18 17.80 -25.92 34.18
N GLU A 19 18.01 -26.02 35.50
CA GLU A 19 17.29 -25.19 36.49
C GLU A 19 17.44 -23.71 36.15
N ILE A 20 16.31 -23.01 36.13
CA ILE A 20 16.26 -21.56 35.90
C ILE A 20 16.08 -20.90 37.26
N HIS A 21 16.98 -19.97 37.60
CA HIS A 21 16.78 -19.07 38.72
C HIS A 21 15.78 -18.00 38.33
N VAL A 22 14.70 -17.89 39.10
CA VAL A 22 13.67 -16.88 38.88
C VAL A 22 13.53 -16.08 40.17
N GLU A 23 13.69 -14.76 40.08
CA GLU A 23 13.39 -13.84 41.17
C GLU A 23 11.92 -13.43 41.10
N TRP A 24 11.25 -13.47 42.25
CA TRP A 24 9.85 -13.10 42.38
C TRP A 24 9.72 -11.97 43.39
N GLN A 25 8.83 -11.01 43.10
CA GLN A 25 8.41 -10.00 44.06
C GLN A 25 6.92 -10.18 44.35
N LEU A 26 6.58 -10.37 45.63
CA LEU A 26 5.20 -10.28 46.08
C LEU A 26 4.88 -8.81 46.39
N ALA A 27 4.01 -8.21 45.57
CA ALA A 27 3.39 -6.93 45.90
C ALA A 27 2.10 -7.22 46.69
N ALA A 28 2.11 -6.89 47.98
CA ALA A 28 0.91 -6.85 48.81
C ALA A 28 0.45 -5.39 48.98
N ASP A 29 -0.85 -5.21 49.12
CA ASP A 29 -1.51 -3.91 49.28
C ASP A 29 -0.99 -3.14 50.52
N GLU A 30 -1.03 -1.80 50.41
CA GLU A 30 -0.31 -0.70 51.09
C GLU A 30 0.18 -0.77 52.56
N SER A 31 0.65 -1.90 53.12
CA SER A 31 1.13 -1.89 54.51
C SER A 31 2.21 -2.88 54.95
N PHE A 32 2.79 -3.70 54.07
CA PHE A 32 3.87 -4.62 54.45
C PHE A 32 5.04 -4.60 53.46
N ALA A 33 6.26 -4.61 53.99
CA ALA A 33 7.51 -4.56 53.23
C ALA A 33 7.57 -5.68 52.17
N SER A 34 8.05 -5.35 50.98
CA SER A 34 8.26 -6.28 49.87
C SER A 34 9.15 -7.45 50.32
N VAL A 35 8.63 -8.67 50.28
CA VAL A 35 9.45 -9.87 50.47
C VAL A 35 9.95 -10.29 49.10
N VAL A 36 11.27 -10.19 48.91
CA VAL A 36 11.96 -10.79 47.74
C VAL A 36 12.25 -12.23 48.11
N ALA A 37 11.61 -13.17 47.42
CA ALA A 37 11.89 -14.60 47.57
C ALA A 37 12.56 -15.12 46.29
N SER A 38 13.63 -15.89 46.46
CA SER A 38 14.31 -16.59 45.36
C SER A 38 13.98 -18.08 45.43
N GLY A 39 13.64 -18.67 44.28
CA GLY A 39 13.30 -20.09 44.18
C GLY A 39 13.87 -20.70 42.91
N SER A 40 14.04 -22.02 42.91
CA SER A 40 14.39 -22.78 41.71
C SER A 40 13.12 -23.26 41.01
N ALA A 41 13.10 -23.15 39.67
CA ALA A 41 12.01 -23.63 38.85
C ALA A 41 12.48 -24.74 37.90
N ARG A 42 11.76 -25.86 37.90
CA ARG A 42 11.98 -27.00 37.01
C ARG A 42 11.01 -26.93 35.84
N THR A 43 11.53 -26.91 34.62
CA THR A 43 10.70 -26.81 33.41
C THR A 43 10.65 -28.15 32.67
N THR A 44 9.46 -28.63 32.34
CA THR A 44 9.22 -29.88 31.62
C THR A 44 8.37 -29.61 30.37
N ALA A 45 8.79 -30.11 29.20
CA ALA A 45 8.01 -30.02 27.98
C ALA A 45 6.89 -31.07 27.96
N LEU A 46 5.66 -30.65 27.64
CA LEU A 46 4.51 -31.53 27.48
C LEU A 46 4.37 -31.99 26.01
N LYS A 47 3.72 -33.14 25.80
CA LYS A 47 3.59 -33.79 24.48
C LYS A 47 2.90 -32.92 23.41
N ASN A 48 2.10 -31.93 23.81
CA ASN A 48 1.43 -30.98 22.93
C ASN A 48 2.27 -29.72 22.63
N GLY A 49 3.51 -29.64 23.12
CA GLY A 49 4.39 -28.47 22.92
C GLY A 49 4.18 -27.34 23.93
N ASP A 50 3.41 -27.55 25.00
CA ASP A 50 3.32 -26.66 26.16
C ASP A 50 4.52 -26.86 27.10
N LEU A 51 4.80 -25.87 27.95
CA LEU A 51 5.81 -25.96 29.01
C LEU A 51 5.14 -25.98 30.39
N ARG A 52 5.44 -26.99 31.19
CA ARG A 52 5.08 -27.07 32.60
C ARG A 52 6.25 -26.54 33.42
N VAL A 53 6.00 -25.59 34.31
CA VAL A 53 7.02 -25.02 35.20
C VAL A 53 6.62 -25.31 36.63
N GLU A 54 7.49 -26.01 37.36
CA GLU A 54 7.30 -26.37 38.77
C GLU A 54 8.25 -25.51 39.60
N ALA A 55 7.71 -24.68 40.50
CA ALA A 55 8.51 -23.81 41.35
C ALA A 55 8.33 -24.20 42.82
N SER A 56 9.45 -24.27 43.55
CA SER A 56 9.44 -24.37 45.00
C SER A 56 9.79 -23.02 45.61
N LEU A 57 8.90 -22.50 46.47
CA LEU A 57 9.12 -21.25 47.20
C LEU A 57 9.51 -21.62 48.63
N SER A 58 10.77 -21.39 49.01
CA SER A 58 11.20 -21.47 50.41
C SER A 58 11.30 -20.05 50.99
N GLY A 59 10.66 -19.82 52.13
CA GLY A 59 10.72 -18.52 52.84
C GLY A 59 9.40 -17.96 53.37
N LEU A 60 8.26 -18.60 53.09
CA LEU A 60 6.98 -18.34 53.75
C LEU A 60 6.68 -19.53 54.69
N THR A 61 6.07 -19.30 55.85
CA THR A 61 6.04 -20.21 57.01
C THR A 61 5.36 -21.57 56.83
N HIS A 62 5.06 -22.01 55.61
CA HIS A 62 4.62 -23.36 55.28
C HIS A 62 5.25 -23.77 53.93
N ASP A 63 6.03 -24.86 53.91
CA ASP A 63 6.56 -25.49 52.69
C ASP A 63 5.40 -25.92 51.78
N THR A 64 4.94 -25.01 50.93
CA THR A 64 3.83 -25.22 50.00
C THR A 64 4.41 -25.21 48.60
N THR A 65 4.34 -26.35 47.91
CA THR A 65 4.76 -26.45 46.51
C THR A 65 3.63 -25.95 45.61
N TYR A 66 3.91 -24.98 44.75
CA TYR A 66 2.92 -24.38 43.85
C TYR A 66 3.08 -24.93 42.43
N PHE A 67 1.96 -25.33 41.81
CA PHE A 67 1.95 -25.82 40.44
C PHE A 67 1.36 -24.75 39.51
N TYR A 68 2.15 -24.32 38.52
CA TYR A 68 1.69 -23.38 37.50
C TYR A 68 1.74 -24.00 36.11
N ARG A 69 0.67 -23.81 35.34
CA ARG A 69 0.63 -24.16 33.91
C ARG A 69 0.68 -22.87 33.10
N PHE A 70 1.71 -22.73 32.27
CA PHE A 70 1.82 -21.62 31.34
C PHE A 70 1.50 -22.10 29.93
N VAL A 71 0.60 -21.39 29.25
CA VAL A 71 0.30 -21.64 27.84
C VAL A 71 1.02 -20.59 27.02
N VAL A 72 1.98 -21.01 26.21
CA VAL A 72 2.67 -20.12 25.28
C VAL A 72 1.82 -20.05 24.00
N LEU A 73 1.08 -18.97 23.82
CA LEU A 73 0.38 -18.69 22.56
C LEU A 73 1.38 -18.14 21.53
N PRO A 74 1.17 -18.42 20.23
CA PRO A 74 2.19 -18.20 19.19
C PRO A 74 2.76 -16.79 19.15
N ASP A 75 1.95 -15.75 19.44
CA ASP A 75 2.36 -14.33 19.31
C ASP A 75 1.68 -13.38 20.33
N GLY A 76 1.36 -13.83 21.55
CA GLY A 76 0.70 -13.00 22.58
C GLY A 76 1.45 -12.93 23.93
N PRO A 77 1.12 -11.97 24.83
CA PRO A 77 1.71 -11.92 26.17
C PRO A 77 1.33 -13.16 26.98
N LEU A 78 2.26 -13.62 27.84
CA LEU A 78 2.09 -14.80 28.71
C LEU A 78 0.80 -14.68 29.53
N SER A 79 -0.16 -15.58 29.26
CA SER A 79 -1.38 -15.72 30.05
C SER A 79 -1.21 -16.92 30.98
N ALA A 80 -1.10 -16.67 32.29
CA ALA A 80 -1.11 -17.73 33.29
C ALA A 80 -2.54 -18.24 33.48
N VAL A 81 -2.75 -19.55 33.34
CA VAL A 81 -3.99 -20.20 33.76
C VAL A 81 -3.60 -21.19 34.86
N GLY A 82 -3.75 -20.75 36.12
CA GLY A 82 -3.38 -21.56 37.28
C GLY A 82 -4.54 -22.45 37.75
N SER A 83 -4.22 -23.67 38.20
CA SER A 83 -5.09 -24.50 39.03
C SER A 83 -4.32 -24.93 40.27
N PHE A 84 -4.88 -24.69 41.45
CA PHE A 84 -4.23 -25.01 42.73
C PHE A 84 -4.37 -26.49 43.08
N ARG A 85 -3.32 -27.09 43.66
CA ARG A 85 -3.41 -28.36 44.39
C ARG A 85 -2.61 -28.25 45.67
N THR A 86 -3.25 -28.55 46.79
CA THR A 86 -2.55 -28.93 48.03
C THR A 86 -2.38 -30.46 48.06
N PRO A 87 -1.39 -31.00 48.79
CA PRO A 87 -1.07 -32.44 48.74
C PRO A 87 -2.08 -33.39 49.41
N SER A 88 -3.29 -32.95 49.79
CA SER A 88 -4.11 -33.71 50.75
C SER A 88 -5.53 -34.14 50.33
N ASP A 89 -6.01 -33.96 49.09
CA ASP A 89 -7.35 -34.46 48.70
C ASP A 89 -7.41 -35.00 47.26
N ASP A 90 -8.05 -36.16 47.10
CA ASP A 90 -8.00 -37.05 45.92
C ASP A 90 -9.14 -36.84 44.88
N GLU A 91 -9.76 -35.66 44.81
CA GLU A 91 -10.68 -35.31 43.71
C GLU A 91 -10.54 -33.84 43.22
N PRO A 92 -10.64 -33.55 41.91
CA PRO A 92 -10.49 -32.20 41.38
C PRO A 92 -11.75 -31.36 41.58
N GLN A 93 -11.72 -30.39 42.50
CA GLN A 93 -12.69 -29.29 42.49
C GLN A 93 -12.24 -28.18 41.51
N VAL A 94 -13.05 -27.92 40.49
CA VAL A 94 -12.94 -26.74 39.64
C VAL A 94 -13.68 -25.60 40.35
N ALA A 95 -12.93 -24.71 41.02
CA ALA A 95 -13.47 -23.46 41.54
C ALA A 95 -12.93 -22.29 40.72
N GLU A 96 -13.84 -21.56 40.07
CA GLU A 96 -13.60 -20.33 39.34
C GLU A 96 -13.27 -19.21 40.37
N LEU A 97 -12.05 -18.68 40.33
CA LEU A 97 -11.62 -17.64 41.27
C LEU A 97 -12.07 -16.26 40.80
N ALA A 98 -12.97 -15.69 41.59
CA ALA A 98 -13.46 -14.32 41.50
C ALA A 98 -12.36 -13.28 41.71
N SER A 99 -12.59 -12.12 41.13
CA SER A 99 -11.79 -10.89 41.17
C SER A 99 -11.28 -10.50 42.57
N GLY A 100 -9.95 -10.33 42.68
CA GLY A 100 -9.31 -9.48 43.68
C GLY A 100 -8.54 -10.21 44.78
N THR A 101 -7.24 -10.48 44.55
CA THR A 101 -6.14 -10.52 45.57
C THR A 101 -4.79 -10.89 44.91
N ALA A 102 -3.72 -10.16 45.28
CA ALA A 102 -2.28 -10.37 44.99
C ALA A 102 -1.89 -10.86 43.57
N ALA A 103 -1.59 -9.92 42.67
CA ALA A 103 -0.96 -10.23 41.38
C ALA A 103 0.55 -10.46 41.55
N LEU A 104 1.01 -11.70 41.34
CA LEU A 104 2.43 -12.02 41.23
C LEU A 104 2.96 -11.44 39.91
N GLN A 105 3.75 -10.36 39.94
CA GLN A 105 4.41 -9.81 38.75
C GLN A 105 5.79 -10.44 38.56
N VAL A 106 6.05 -10.96 37.36
CA VAL A 106 7.37 -11.44 36.96
C VAL A 106 8.17 -10.24 36.44
N VAL A 107 9.22 -9.86 37.16
CA VAL A 107 9.89 -8.55 36.97
C VAL A 107 11.03 -8.59 35.95
N ASP A 108 11.65 -9.75 35.68
CA ASP A 108 12.65 -9.87 34.61
C ASP A 108 12.67 -11.28 33.99
N VAL A 109 12.08 -11.40 32.80
CA VAL A 109 12.21 -12.60 31.94
C VAL A 109 13.26 -12.36 30.84
N GLY A 110 13.72 -11.11 30.68
CA GLY A 110 14.63 -10.70 29.60
C GLY A 110 16.03 -11.29 29.78
N SER A 111 16.55 -11.25 31.01
CA SER A 111 17.84 -11.85 31.35
C SER A 111 17.83 -13.38 31.25
N ALA A 112 16.75 -14.04 31.70
CA ALA A 112 16.57 -15.48 31.59
C ALA A 112 16.42 -15.94 30.12
N ILE A 113 15.68 -15.21 29.29
CA ILE A 113 15.56 -15.49 27.85
C ILE A 113 16.89 -15.25 27.13
N ALA A 114 17.65 -14.22 27.50
CA ALA A 114 18.99 -13.98 26.96
C ALA A 114 19.97 -15.08 27.36
N GLN A 115 19.88 -15.59 28.59
CA GLN A 115 20.70 -16.69 29.08
C GLN A 115 20.33 -18.02 28.42
N VAL A 116 19.03 -18.29 28.20
CA VAL A 116 18.54 -19.48 27.46
C VAL A 116 18.86 -19.38 25.97
N LYS A 117 18.72 -18.21 25.34
CA LYS A 117 19.16 -17.98 23.94
C LYS A 117 20.68 -18.07 23.80
N GLY A 118 21.43 -17.54 24.76
CA GLY A 118 22.89 -17.58 24.81
C GLY A 118 23.45 -18.97 25.07
N THR A 119 22.86 -19.75 25.98
CA THR A 119 23.22 -21.15 26.22
C THR A 119 22.76 -22.07 25.09
N ALA A 120 21.60 -21.82 24.46
CA ALA A 120 21.19 -22.53 23.26
C ALA A 120 22.11 -22.21 22.05
N ALA A 121 22.51 -20.95 21.88
CA ALA A 121 23.46 -20.54 20.84
C ALA A 121 24.87 -21.11 21.11
N ALA A 122 25.32 -21.12 22.36
CA ALA A 122 26.61 -21.71 22.75
C ALA A 122 26.61 -23.25 22.69
N ALA A 123 25.47 -23.91 22.94
CA ALA A 123 25.30 -25.35 22.76
C ALA A 123 25.22 -25.74 21.27
N VAL A 124 24.62 -24.88 20.43
CA VAL A 124 24.63 -25.02 18.97
C VAL A 124 26.03 -24.76 18.39
N ALA A 125 26.79 -23.80 18.94
CA ALA A 125 28.16 -23.52 18.54
C ALA A 125 29.14 -24.62 18.97
N ARG A 126 29.04 -25.12 20.22
CA ARG A 126 29.85 -26.25 20.71
C ARG A 126 29.53 -27.57 19.99
N ARG A 127 28.28 -27.80 19.57
CA ARG A 127 27.92 -28.96 18.71
C ARG A 127 28.32 -28.80 17.23
N ARG A 128 28.47 -27.57 16.72
CA ARG A 128 29.09 -27.32 15.39
C ARG A 128 30.60 -27.56 15.39
N GLN A 129 31.26 -27.45 16.55
CA GLN A 129 32.70 -27.65 16.72
C GLN A 129 33.11 -29.03 17.31
N GLY A 130 32.14 -29.92 17.56
CA GLY A 130 32.43 -31.35 17.78
C GLY A 130 32.87 -31.76 19.18
N GLU A 131 32.74 -30.94 20.21
CA GLU A 131 33.17 -31.31 21.57
C GLU A 131 32.00 -31.57 22.54
N VAL A 132 32.06 -32.77 23.14
CA VAL A 132 31.27 -33.35 24.25
C VAL A 132 29.90 -33.96 23.90
N GLY A 133 29.92 -35.29 23.72
CA GLY A 133 28.88 -36.22 24.15
C GLY A 133 29.48 -37.27 25.12
N PRO A 134 28.67 -38.05 25.84
CA PRO A 134 29.12 -38.95 26.90
C PRO A 134 30.03 -40.07 26.38
N ALA A 135 30.89 -40.54 27.26
CA ALA A 135 31.96 -41.50 27.06
C ALA A 135 31.66 -42.65 26.06
N GLY A 136 32.55 -42.81 25.08
CA GLY A 136 32.82 -44.12 24.46
C GLY A 136 32.53 -44.28 22.96
N ALA A 137 31.99 -43.27 22.26
CA ALA A 137 31.75 -43.38 20.81
C ALA A 137 32.57 -42.35 20.01
N THR A 138 33.61 -42.80 19.33
CA THR A 138 34.37 -42.07 18.30
C THR A 138 33.46 -41.46 17.20
N ALA A 139 33.92 -40.43 16.49
CA ALA A 139 33.19 -39.88 15.33
C ALA A 139 32.80 -40.97 14.30
N ALA A 140 33.59 -42.04 14.20
CA ALA A 140 33.31 -43.22 13.39
C ALA A 140 32.13 -44.08 13.93
N SER A 141 31.93 -44.16 15.24
CA SER A 141 30.80 -44.89 15.84
C SER A 141 29.50 -44.09 15.83
N ARG A 142 29.57 -42.75 15.86
CA ARG A 142 28.42 -41.86 15.60
C ARG A 142 28.01 -41.86 14.12
N ALA A 143 28.98 -41.85 13.22
CA ALA A 143 28.76 -42.07 11.79
C ALA A 143 28.21 -43.48 11.52
N ARG A 144 28.67 -44.51 12.25
CA ARG A 144 28.07 -45.86 12.22
C ARG A 144 26.65 -45.92 12.79
N LEU A 145 26.33 -45.25 13.90
CA LEU A 145 24.97 -45.26 14.46
C LEU A 145 23.96 -44.54 13.54
N LEU A 146 24.35 -43.41 12.95
CA LEU A 146 23.57 -42.71 11.93
C LEU A 146 23.52 -43.48 10.61
N ALA A 147 24.59 -44.20 10.26
CA ALA A 147 24.58 -45.14 9.14
C ALA A 147 23.69 -46.36 9.43
N ASP A 148 23.65 -46.90 10.65
CA ASP A 148 22.87 -48.07 11.06
C ASP A 148 21.37 -47.74 11.18
N MET A 149 21.01 -46.54 11.66
CA MET A 149 19.62 -46.06 11.65
C MET A 149 19.15 -45.67 10.23
N GLY A 150 20.09 -45.27 9.38
CA GLY A 150 19.84 -44.89 7.99
C GLY A 150 20.00 -46.01 6.96
N SER A 151 20.52 -47.20 7.33
CA SER A 151 20.84 -48.32 6.44
C SER A 151 19.76 -49.39 6.39
N ALA A 152 18.80 -49.37 7.32
CA ALA A 152 17.65 -50.26 7.27
C ALA A 152 16.86 -50.01 5.97
N ALA A 153 16.73 -51.07 5.16
CA ALA A 153 15.95 -51.03 3.94
C ALA A 153 14.47 -50.80 4.29
N VAL A 154 13.87 -49.76 3.71
CA VAL A 154 12.46 -49.41 3.85
C VAL A 154 11.62 -50.10 2.77
N GLY A 155 12.25 -50.43 1.64
CA GLY A 155 11.65 -51.16 0.53
C GLY A 155 12.69 -51.48 -0.53
N SER A 156 12.26 -51.92 -1.71
CA SER A 156 13.15 -52.16 -2.84
C SER A 156 12.58 -51.69 -4.18
N LEU A 157 13.47 -51.26 -5.07
CA LEU A 157 13.19 -50.79 -6.43
C LEU A 157 13.82 -51.72 -7.48
N GLY A 158 13.15 -51.90 -8.62
CA GLY A 158 13.67 -52.70 -9.74
C GLY A 158 14.75 -51.99 -10.57
N SER A 159 14.72 -50.66 -10.56
CA SER A 159 15.61 -49.78 -11.31
C SER A 159 16.03 -48.58 -10.45
N GLU A 160 17.09 -47.89 -10.87
CA GLU A 160 17.49 -46.64 -10.24
C GLU A 160 16.57 -45.52 -10.73
N LEU A 161 16.03 -44.72 -9.82
CA LEU A 161 15.20 -43.57 -10.16
C LEU A 161 16.06 -42.31 -10.15
N THR A 162 16.39 -41.82 -11.34
CA THR A 162 17.31 -40.70 -11.56
C THR A 162 16.77 -39.36 -11.03
N SER A 163 17.68 -38.51 -10.57
CA SER A 163 17.45 -37.10 -10.24
C SER A 163 18.15 -36.14 -11.20
N ASP A 164 18.57 -36.61 -12.39
CA ASP A 164 19.24 -35.78 -13.39
C ASP A 164 18.36 -34.58 -13.74
N ARG A 165 18.95 -33.38 -13.66
CA ARG A 165 18.28 -32.12 -13.99
C ARG A 165 17.82 -32.07 -15.45
N ALA A 166 18.51 -32.75 -16.35
CA ALA A 166 18.08 -32.87 -17.75
C ALA A 166 16.80 -33.71 -17.92
N ILE A 167 16.43 -34.48 -16.90
CA ILE A 167 15.23 -35.33 -16.89
C ILE A 167 14.16 -34.70 -16.00
N VAL A 168 14.41 -34.58 -14.69
CA VAL A 168 13.40 -34.15 -13.69
C VAL A 168 12.90 -32.72 -13.88
N ARG A 169 13.58 -31.92 -14.72
CA ARG A 169 13.23 -30.52 -15.01
C ARG A 169 12.74 -30.26 -16.44
N LEU A 170 12.66 -31.29 -17.28
CA LEU A 170 12.29 -31.13 -18.70
C LEU A 170 11.25 -32.14 -19.18
N GLN A 171 11.04 -33.23 -18.44
CA GLN A 171 10.12 -34.31 -18.81
C GLN A 171 9.66 -35.10 -17.58
N GLU A 172 8.75 -36.05 -17.80
CA GLU A 172 8.33 -37.00 -16.77
C GLU A 172 9.53 -37.76 -16.20
N ALA A 173 9.59 -37.86 -14.87
CA ALA A 173 10.60 -38.64 -14.18
C ALA A 173 9.94 -39.71 -13.30
N PRO A 174 10.39 -40.98 -13.38
CA PRO A 174 9.88 -42.04 -12.51
C PRO A 174 10.02 -41.74 -11.00
N LEU A 175 11.09 -41.03 -10.60
CA LEU A 175 11.25 -40.54 -9.24
C LEU A 175 10.12 -39.59 -8.83
N GLY A 176 9.70 -38.70 -9.75
CA GLY A 176 8.58 -37.80 -9.55
C GLY A 176 7.25 -38.54 -9.39
N ASN A 177 7.01 -39.55 -10.25
CA ASN A 177 5.81 -40.39 -10.18
C ASN A 177 5.71 -41.11 -8.83
N LEU A 178 6.79 -41.75 -8.38
CA LEU A 178 6.83 -42.47 -7.11
C LEU A 178 6.51 -41.55 -5.93
N VAL A 179 7.16 -40.38 -5.87
CA VAL A 179 6.99 -39.46 -4.74
C VAL A 179 5.58 -38.88 -4.74
N CYS A 180 5.03 -38.54 -5.91
CA CYS A 180 3.66 -38.06 -5.97
C CYS A 180 2.63 -39.15 -5.61
N ASP A 181 2.83 -40.39 -6.04
CA ASP A 181 1.96 -41.51 -5.66
C ASP A 181 2.03 -41.82 -4.17
N ALA A 182 3.21 -41.68 -3.55
CA ALA A 182 3.38 -41.80 -2.11
C ALA A 182 2.59 -40.74 -1.34
N LEU A 183 2.63 -39.48 -1.81
CA LEU A 183 1.87 -38.38 -1.22
C LEU A 183 0.35 -38.62 -1.35
N MET A 184 -0.10 -38.99 -2.54
CA MET A 184 -1.50 -39.33 -2.80
C MET A 184 -1.98 -40.48 -1.92
N ALA A 185 -1.18 -41.54 -1.78
CA ALA A 185 -1.51 -42.68 -0.93
C ALA A 185 -1.56 -42.30 0.55
N TYR A 186 -0.63 -41.45 1.01
CA TYR A 186 -0.59 -40.99 2.39
C TYR A 186 -1.85 -40.20 2.78
N VAL A 187 -2.35 -39.34 1.89
CA VAL A 187 -3.55 -38.53 2.16
C VAL A 187 -4.86 -39.27 1.83
N LYS A 188 -4.81 -40.42 1.16
CA LYS A 188 -5.99 -41.15 0.67
C LYS A 188 -6.97 -41.55 1.78
N GLU A 189 -6.45 -41.94 2.94
CA GLU A 189 -7.25 -42.36 4.10
C GLU A 189 -7.58 -41.21 5.07
N SER A 190 -7.08 -40.01 4.77
CA SER A 190 -7.43 -38.82 5.54
C SER A 190 -8.80 -38.27 5.12
N SER A 191 -9.36 -37.36 5.92
CA SER A 191 -10.56 -36.59 5.55
C SER A 191 -10.38 -35.68 4.32
N HIS A 192 -9.17 -35.61 3.76
CA HIS A 192 -8.78 -34.75 2.65
C HIS A 192 -8.05 -35.54 1.56
N ALA A 193 -8.66 -36.64 1.09
CA ALA A 193 -8.17 -37.36 -0.07
C ALA A 193 -7.95 -36.40 -1.25
N ALA A 194 -6.76 -36.45 -1.84
CA ALA A 194 -6.39 -35.57 -2.95
C ALA A 194 -6.79 -36.19 -4.29
N ASP A 195 -7.21 -35.32 -5.23
CA ASP A 195 -7.43 -35.66 -6.63
C ASP A 195 -6.10 -35.69 -7.40
N PHE A 196 -5.17 -34.81 -7.02
CA PHE A 196 -3.89 -34.61 -7.71
C PHE A 196 -2.71 -34.46 -6.76
N CYS A 197 -1.54 -34.83 -7.25
CA CYS A 197 -0.26 -34.36 -6.72
C CYS A 197 0.49 -33.53 -7.76
N LEU A 198 1.11 -32.45 -7.31
CA LEU A 198 2.07 -31.67 -8.10
C LEU A 198 3.27 -31.30 -7.23
N LEU A 199 4.47 -31.66 -7.69
CA LEU A 199 5.76 -31.27 -7.10
C LEU A 199 6.65 -30.63 -8.16
N ASN A 200 7.63 -29.83 -7.74
CA ASN A 200 8.60 -29.20 -8.62
C ASN A 200 9.87 -30.06 -8.73
N GLY A 201 10.41 -30.21 -9.93
CA GLY A 201 11.62 -30.98 -10.23
C GLY A 201 12.86 -30.53 -9.45
N GLY A 202 12.89 -29.28 -8.99
CA GLY A 202 13.94 -28.73 -8.13
C GLY A 202 14.03 -29.35 -6.73
N MET A 203 13.01 -30.11 -6.32
CA MET A 203 12.97 -30.84 -5.05
C MET A 203 13.91 -32.05 -5.05
N PHE A 204 14.10 -32.72 -6.19
CA PHE A 204 14.90 -33.95 -6.28
C PHE A 204 16.39 -33.63 -6.34
N THR A 205 17.15 -34.09 -5.35
CA THR A 205 18.58 -33.74 -5.20
C THR A 205 19.54 -34.90 -5.37
N ALA A 206 19.06 -36.15 -5.28
CA ALA A 206 19.83 -37.36 -5.46
C ALA A 206 18.93 -38.49 -6.02
N PRO A 207 19.49 -39.47 -6.74
CA PRO A 207 18.73 -40.61 -7.23
C PRO A 207 18.34 -41.56 -6.09
N LEU A 208 17.29 -42.36 -6.29
CA LEU A 208 17.00 -43.53 -5.46
C LEU A 208 17.63 -44.78 -6.08
N PRO A 209 18.42 -45.57 -5.32
CA PRO A 209 19.19 -46.67 -5.87
C PRO A 209 18.30 -47.85 -6.29
N LYS A 210 18.77 -48.61 -7.29
CA LYS A 210 18.24 -49.93 -7.59
C LYS A 210 18.47 -50.89 -6.42
N GLY A 211 17.49 -51.74 -6.13
CA GLY A 211 17.57 -52.71 -5.03
C GLY A 211 17.05 -52.11 -3.73
N ALA A 212 17.69 -52.42 -2.60
CA ALA A 212 17.25 -51.94 -1.30
C ALA A 212 17.36 -50.41 -1.19
N VAL A 213 16.24 -49.77 -0.84
CA VAL A 213 16.17 -48.32 -0.59
C VAL A 213 16.13 -48.05 0.89
N THR A 214 17.02 -47.20 1.37
CA THR A 214 17.13 -46.89 2.80
C THR A 214 16.54 -45.52 3.14
N LYS A 215 16.29 -45.26 4.44
CA LYS A 215 15.88 -43.92 4.90
C LYS A 215 16.90 -42.84 4.54
N GLY A 216 18.19 -43.19 4.58
CA GLY A 216 19.27 -42.30 4.17
C GLY A 216 19.17 -41.90 2.70
N ASP A 217 18.77 -42.82 1.82
CA ASP A 217 18.60 -42.53 0.39
C ASP A 217 17.41 -41.61 0.13
N ILE A 218 16.26 -41.87 0.79
CA ILE A 218 15.08 -41.01 0.73
C ILE A 218 15.40 -39.60 1.23
N THR A 219 16.12 -39.50 2.35
CA THR A 219 16.55 -38.21 2.91
C THR A 219 17.51 -37.48 1.97
N LYS A 220 18.45 -38.16 1.31
CA LYS A 220 19.33 -37.51 0.30
C LYS A 220 18.57 -37.05 -0.93
N ALA A 221 17.56 -37.81 -1.36
CA ALA A 221 16.76 -37.49 -2.54
C ALA A 221 15.82 -36.29 -2.33
N LEU A 222 15.28 -36.11 -1.11
CA LEU A 222 14.19 -35.17 -0.80
C LEU A 222 14.52 -34.17 0.34
N GLY A 223 15.76 -34.15 0.83
CA GLY A 223 16.20 -33.67 2.15
C GLY A 223 16.07 -32.18 2.49
N ARG A 224 15.23 -31.43 1.79
CA ARG A 224 14.93 -30.03 2.12
C ARG A 224 14.05 -29.87 3.38
N GLY A 225 13.56 -30.97 3.95
CA GLY A 225 12.70 -30.95 5.13
C GLY A 225 11.29 -30.44 4.83
N ASN A 226 10.89 -30.44 3.56
CA ASN A 226 9.57 -29.98 3.13
C ASN A 226 8.48 -30.88 3.71
N THR A 227 7.35 -30.25 4.04
CA THR A 227 6.16 -30.92 4.56
C THR A 227 5.08 -30.97 3.49
N LEU A 228 4.16 -31.93 3.62
CA LEU A 228 3.03 -32.06 2.71
C LEU A 228 1.89 -31.14 3.14
N VAL A 229 1.28 -30.47 2.16
CA VAL A 229 0.14 -29.57 2.35
C VAL A 229 -0.94 -29.96 1.36
N VAL A 230 -2.18 -30.00 1.84
CA VAL A 230 -3.37 -30.25 1.01
C VAL A 230 -4.10 -28.93 0.78
N LYS A 231 -4.33 -28.59 -0.48
CA LYS A 231 -4.94 -27.35 -0.97
C LYS A 231 -6.18 -27.65 -1.80
N GLN A 232 -7.12 -26.71 -1.83
CA GLN A 232 -8.23 -26.71 -2.79
C GLN A 232 -7.91 -25.71 -3.92
N VAL A 233 -7.88 -26.17 -5.17
CA VAL A 233 -7.50 -25.38 -6.36
C VAL A 233 -8.54 -25.52 -7.47
N THR A 234 -8.70 -24.50 -8.33
CA THR A 234 -9.55 -24.62 -9.53
C THR A 234 -8.78 -25.28 -10.68
N GLY A 235 -9.49 -25.78 -11.70
CA GLY A 235 -8.88 -26.25 -12.94
C GLY A 235 -8.06 -25.15 -13.65
N LEU A 236 -8.53 -23.90 -13.60
CA LEU A 236 -7.83 -22.73 -14.13
C LEU A 236 -6.52 -22.46 -13.35
N ALA A 237 -6.56 -22.51 -12.02
CA ALA A 237 -5.36 -22.40 -11.19
C ALA A 237 -4.35 -23.51 -11.50
N LEU A 238 -4.80 -24.75 -11.67
CA LEU A 238 -3.95 -25.86 -12.09
C LEU A 238 -3.31 -25.61 -13.47
N LYS A 239 -4.11 -25.16 -14.46
CA LYS A 239 -3.59 -24.80 -15.79
C LYS A 239 -2.54 -23.69 -15.69
N THR A 240 -2.84 -22.61 -14.97
CA THR A 240 -1.96 -21.46 -14.78
C THR A 240 -0.64 -21.86 -14.10
N ALA A 241 -0.71 -22.71 -13.07
CA ALA A 241 0.44 -23.30 -12.40
C ALA A 241 1.31 -24.15 -13.34
N LEU A 242 0.71 -24.99 -14.18
CA LEU A 242 1.44 -25.80 -15.16
C LEU A 242 2.14 -24.93 -16.20
N GLU A 243 1.47 -23.92 -16.74
CA GLU A 243 2.09 -22.97 -17.67
C GLU A 243 3.29 -22.25 -17.06
N THR A 244 3.23 -21.92 -15.76
CA THR A 244 4.36 -21.37 -14.99
C THR A 244 5.52 -22.37 -14.89
N GLY A 245 5.24 -23.63 -14.59
CA GLY A 245 6.24 -24.70 -14.57
C GLY A 245 6.89 -24.96 -15.94
N LEU A 246 6.21 -24.60 -17.03
CA LEU A 246 6.65 -24.77 -18.40
C LEU A 246 7.33 -23.53 -19.00
N LEU A 247 7.76 -22.55 -18.20
CA LEU A 247 8.39 -21.32 -18.72
C LEU A 247 9.85 -21.45 -19.19
N ALA A 248 10.48 -22.61 -19.05
CA ALA A 248 11.89 -22.82 -19.46
C ALA A 248 12.09 -22.65 -20.98
N ASP A 249 13.21 -22.09 -21.41
CA ASP A 249 13.63 -22.12 -22.82
C ASP A 249 14.07 -23.53 -23.25
N PHE A 250 13.11 -24.35 -23.67
CA PHE A 250 13.39 -25.71 -24.12
C PHE A 250 14.27 -25.77 -25.38
N ALA A 251 14.29 -24.72 -26.21
CA ALA A 251 15.11 -24.67 -27.41
C ALA A 251 16.58 -24.35 -27.06
N ALA A 252 16.79 -23.48 -26.07
CA ALA A 252 18.13 -23.17 -25.55
C ALA A 252 18.65 -24.20 -24.52
N GLY A 253 17.88 -25.24 -24.21
CA GLY A 253 18.25 -26.24 -23.19
C GLY A 253 18.21 -25.69 -21.75
N GLU A 254 17.48 -24.61 -21.51
CA GLU A 254 17.32 -24.03 -20.17
C GLU A 254 16.61 -25.04 -19.26
N THR A 255 17.12 -25.24 -18.03
CA THR A 255 16.43 -26.06 -17.02
C THR A 255 15.97 -25.18 -15.87
N ARG A 256 14.71 -25.35 -15.44
CA ARG A 256 14.14 -24.64 -14.29
C ARG A 256 13.68 -25.63 -13.23
N GLY A 257 13.94 -25.31 -11.96
CA GLY A 257 13.46 -26.14 -10.83
C GLY A 257 11.94 -26.27 -10.79
N ALA A 258 11.23 -25.29 -11.36
CA ALA A 258 9.77 -25.18 -11.38
C ALA A 258 9.03 -26.25 -12.18
N PHE A 259 9.70 -27.04 -13.03
CA PHE A 259 9.03 -28.02 -13.88
C PHE A 259 8.23 -29.04 -13.05
N PRO A 260 6.97 -29.35 -13.41
CA PRO A 260 6.09 -30.17 -12.57
C PRO A 260 6.38 -31.68 -12.70
N GLN A 261 6.21 -32.41 -11.60
CA GLN A 261 6.07 -33.87 -11.53
C GLN A 261 4.75 -34.18 -10.84
N ILE A 262 4.02 -35.22 -11.30
CA ILE A 262 2.57 -35.28 -11.05
C ILE A 262 2.04 -36.69 -10.74
N ALA A 263 0.86 -36.74 -10.11
CA ALA A 263 -0.01 -37.92 -10.04
C ALA A 263 -1.49 -37.52 -10.04
N GLY A 264 -2.37 -38.44 -10.41
CA GLY A 264 -3.83 -38.23 -10.45
C GLY A 264 -4.35 -37.48 -11.70
N PHE A 265 -3.47 -36.89 -12.49
CA PHE A 265 -3.79 -36.30 -13.79
C PHE A 265 -2.65 -36.54 -14.79
N ARG A 266 -2.91 -36.23 -16.07
CA ARG A 266 -1.91 -36.21 -17.13
C ARG A 266 -2.04 -34.97 -18.00
N PHE A 267 -0.94 -34.54 -18.59
CA PHE A 267 -0.95 -33.43 -19.54
C PHE A 267 0.03 -33.62 -20.69
N ALA A 268 -0.23 -32.92 -21.79
CA ALA A 268 0.69 -32.80 -22.90
C ALA A 268 1.07 -31.33 -23.11
N PHE A 269 2.30 -31.08 -23.55
CA PHE A 269 2.76 -29.73 -23.85
C PHE A 269 3.68 -29.69 -25.07
N ASP A 270 3.58 -28.59 -25.82
CA ASP A 270 4.46 -28.29 -26.94
C ASP A 270 5.60 -27.36 -26.47
N PRO A 271 6.86 -27.81 -26.46
CA PRO A 271 7.99 -26.98 -26.07
C PRO A 271 8.26 -25.83 -27.08
N ALA A 272 7.82 -25.96 -28.33
CA ALA A 272 7.98 -24.96 -29.38
C ALA A 272 6.87 -23.90 -29.37
N ALA A 273 5.73 -24.18 -28.71
CA ALA A 273 4.66 -23.21 -28.54
C ALA A 273 5.11 -22.03 -27.66
N HIS A 274 4.40 -20.90 -27.82
CA HIS A 274 4.66 -19.68 -27.08
C HIS A 274 4.64 -19.93 -25.57
N ARG A 275 5.56 -19.31 -24.83
CA ARG A 275 5.53 -19.36 -23.36
C ARG A 275 4.15 -18.89 -22.87
N HIS A 276 3.66 -19.44 -21.77
CA HIS A 276 2.29 -19.21 -21.26
C HIS A 276 1.14 -19.86 -22.06
N ALA A 277 1.41 -20.49 -23.20
CA ALA A 277 0.43 -21.25 -23.99
C ALA A 277 1.01 -22.59 -24.50
N ARG A 278 1.80 -23.27 -23.67
CA ARG A 278 2.45 -24.53 -24.05
C ARG A 278 1.60 -25.75 -23.79
N LEU A 279 0.66 -25.67 -22.86
CA LEU A 279 -0.21 -26.79 -22.54
C LEU A 279 -1.13 -27.05 -23.73
N THR A 280 -1.17 -28.30 -24.21
CA THR A 280 -2.03 -28.69 -25.34
C THR A 280 -3.19 -29.58 -24.89
N ARG A 281 -3.02 -30.30 -23.79
CA ARG A 281 -4.01 -31.20 -23.19
C ARG A 281 -3.83 -31.27 -21.68
N LEU A 282 -4.93 -31.31 -20.93
CA LEU A 282 -4.93 -31.47 -19.47
C LEU A 282 -6.11 -32.34 -19.05
N GLU A 283 -5.83 -33.49 -18.43
CA GLU A 283 -6.85 -34.50 -18.12
C GLU A 283 -6.71 -35.07 -16.70
N VAL A 284 -7.81 -35.10 -15.95
CA VAL A 284 -7.92 -35.70 -14.61
C VAL A 284 -8.32 -37.16 -14.70
N ARG A 285 -7.75 -38.00 -13.82
CA ARG A 285 -8.14 -39.40 -13.67
C ARG A 285 -9.44 -39.50 -12.87
N ARG A 286 -10.43 -40.21 -13.39
CA ARG A 286 -11.70 -40.54 -12.70
C ARG A 286 -11.56 -41.79 -11.83
N ALA A 287 -12.54 -42.00 -10.95
CA ALA A 287 -12.60 -43.16 -10.06
C ALA A 287 -12.62 -44.51 -10.80
N ASP A 288 -13.17 -44.56 -12.02
CA ASP A 288 -13.17 -45.74 -12.89
C ASP A 288 -11.82 -46.00 -13.59
N GLY A 289 -10.82 -45.14 -13.36
CA GLY A 289 -9.49 -45.21 -13.96
C GLY A 289 -9.38 -44.53 -15.33
N SER A 290 -10.48 -44.06 -15.92
CA SER A 290 -10.47 -43.29 -17.18
C SER A 290 -9.94 -41.86 -16.99
N PHE A 291 -9.56 -41.21 -18.09
CA PHE A 291 -9.14 -39.80 -18.08
C PHE A 291 -10.20 -38.89 -18.73
N ALA A 292 -10.35 -37.70 -18.16
CA ALA A 292 -11.33 -36.69 -18.54
C ALA A 292 -10.64 -35.33 -18.72
N PRO A 293 -11.05 -34.47 -19.66
CA PRO A 293 -10.60 -33.08 -19.64
C PRO A 293 -10.84 -32.42 -18.28
N VAL A 294 -9.86 -31.67 -17.79
CA VAL A 294 -10.04 -30.88 -16.57
C VAL A 294 -11.01 -29.73 -16.86
N GLU A 295 -12.07 -29.64 -16.06
CA GLU A 295 -13.00 -28.51 -16.08
C GLU A 295 -12.35 -27.31 -15.38
N MET A 296 -12.17 -26.20 -16.11
CA MET A 296 -11.41 -25.03 -15.65
C MET A 296 -12.02 -24.38 -14.39
N CYS A 297 -13.35 -24.40 -14.27
CA CYS A 297 -14.05 -23.72 -13.19
C CYS A 297 -14.43 -24.65 -12.03
N ALA A 298 -14.17 -25.96 -12.17
CA ALA A 298 -14.36 -26.92 -11.09
C ALA A 298 -13.21 -26.83 -10.08
N THR A 299 -13.51 -27.13 -8.81
CA THR A 299 -12.54 -27.21 -7.73
C THR A 299 -12.06 -28.65 -7.51
N TYR A 300 -10.77 -28.80 -7.24
CA TYR A 300 -10.10 -30.07 -7.00
C TYR A 300 -9.21 -29.98 -5.75
N THR A 301 -8.88 -31.12 -5.19
CA THR A 301 -7.97 -31.25 -4.05
C THR A 301 -6.57 -31.60 -4.53
N LEU A 302 -5.60 -30.75 -4.21
CA LEU A 302 -4.20 -30.89 -4.56
C LEU A 302 -3.37 -31.21 -3.30
N VAL A 303 -2.59 -32.28 -3.32
CA VAL A 303 -1.48 -32.46 -2.39
C VAL A 303 -0.19 -31.96 -3.02
N THR A 304 0.56 -31.14 -2.29
CA THR A 304 1.84 -30.59 -2.74
C THR A 304 2.79 -30.41 -1.56
N ASN A 305 3.98 -29.87 -1.79
CA ASN A 305 4.90 -29.51 -0.73
C ASN A 305 4.64 -28.09 -0.23
N ASP A 306 5.03 -27.82 1.01
CA ASP A 306 4.89 -26.53 1.69
C ASP A 306 5.63 -25.36 1.00
N TYR A 307 6.65 -25.64 0.19
CA TYR A 307 7.33 -24.65 -0.63
C TYR A 307 6.43 -24.13 -1.76
N LEU A 308 5.84 -25.03 -2.55
CA LEU A 308 4.89 -24.67 -3.61
C LEU A 308 3.57 -24.16 -3.05
N ALA A 309 3.08 -24.74 -1.94
CA ALA A 309 1.89 -24.28 -1.25
C ALA A 309 1.99 -22.83 -0.75
N ARG A 310 3.21 -22.30 -0.58
CA ARG A 310 3.51 -20.92 -0.22
C ARG A 310 3.83 -20.02 -1.42
N GLY A 311 3.72 -20.54 -2.64
CA GLY A 311 3.98 -19.81 -3.89
C GLY A 311 5.41 -19.88 -4.40
N GLY A 312 6.23 -20.81 -3.88
CA GLY A 312 7.58 -21.06 -4.38
C GLY A 312 7.60 -21.38 -5.88
N ASP A 313 8.74 -21.14 -6.55
CA ASP A 313 8.88 -21.29 -8.00
C ASP A 313 7.80 -20.56 -8.84
N SER A 314 7.21 -19.49 -8.30
CA SER A 314 6.13 -18.68 -8.91
C SER A 314 4.77 -19.38 -9.03
N TYR A 315 4.54 -20.47 -8.29
CA TYR A 315 3.23 -21.13 -8.19
C TYR A 315 2.23 -20.32 -7.32
N THR A 316 2.02 -19.05 -7.66
CA THR A 316 1.35 -18.06 -6.80
C THR A 316 -0.12 -18.38 -6.51
N SER A 317 -0.86 -19.00 -7.43
CA SER A 317 -2.22 -19.52 -7.18
C SER A 317 -2.30 -20.43 -5.97
N PHE A 318 -1.26 -21.23 -5.69
CA PHE A 318 -1.27 -22.16 -4.56
C PHE A 318 -1.12 -21.45 -3.22
N LYS A 319 -0.45 -20.29 -3.19
CA LYS A 319 -0.33 -19.45 -1.99
C LYS A 319 -1.70 -18.98 -1.52
N ALA A 320 -2.54 -18.53 -2.45
CA ALA A 320 -3.87 -18.01 -2.17
C ALA A 320 -4.94 -19.12 -2.05
N ALA A 321 -4.65 -20.33 -2.55
CA ALA A 321 -5.53 -21.49 -2.42
C ALA A 321 -5.81 -21.87 -0.96
N LYS A 322 -7.06 -22.24 -0.69
CA LYS A 322 -7.53 -22.67 0.63
C LYS A 322 -6.73 -23.90 1.08
N THR A 323 -6.10 -23.82 2.25
CA THR A 323 -5.47 -24.97 2.91
C THR A 323 -6.55 -25.84 3.56
N LEU A 324 -6.59 -27.12 3.18
CA LEU A 324 -7.45 -28.12 3.80
C LEU A 324 -6.71 -28.86 4.92
N ALA A 325 -5.41 -29.12 4.75
CA ALA A 325 -4.56 -29.72 5.78
C ALA A 325 -3.10 -29.23 5.67
N ASP A 326 -2.48 -28.94 6.82
CA ASP A 326 -1.06 -28.59 6.97
C ASP A 326 -0.59 -29.10 8.35
N GLY A 327 -0.32 -30.41 8.42
CA GLY A 327 0.00 -31.11 9.67
C GLY A 327 1.49 -31.18 10.00
N GLY A 328 2.35 -30.56 9.18
CA GLY A 328 3.80 -30.66 9.34
C GLY A 328 4.40 -32.03 9.00
N THR A 329 3.64 -32.92 8.35
CA THR A 329 4.16 -34.23 7.94
C THR A 329 5.22 -34.08 6.86
N LEU A 330 6.42 -34.63 7.11
CA LEU A 330 7.51 -34.62 6.15
C LEU A 330 7.17 -35.43 4.90
N VAL A 331 7.51 -34.88 3.73
CA VAL A 331 7.41 -35.59 2.45
C VAL A 331 8.22 -36.89 2.46
N THR A 332 9.38 -36.91 3.13
CA THR A 332 10.20 -38.12 3.30
C THR A 332 9.45 -39.23 4.04
N LEU A 333 8.66 -38.89 5.06
CA LEU A 333 7.90 -39.85 5.85
C LEU A 333 6.80 -40.52 5.02
N ALA A 334 6.10 -39.76 4.17
CA ALA A 334 5.10 -40.30 3.26
C ALA A 334 5.71 -41.32 2.28
N VAL A 335 6.89 -41.01 1.74
CA VAL A 335 7.64 -41.90 0.83
C VAL A 335 8.15 -43.15 1.56
N GLU A 336 8.67 -43.00 2.78
CA GLU A 336 9.08 -44.13 3.63
C GLU A 336 7.92 -45.11 3.85
N GLN A 337 6.75 -44.62 4.28
CA GLN A 337 5.59 -45.46 4.54
C GLN A 337 5.07 -46.15 3.27
N PHE A 338 5.05 -45.42 2.15
CA PHE A 338 4.60 -45.98 0.87
C PHE A 338 5.48 -47.15 0.40
N LEU A 339 6.81 -47.01 0.51
CA LEU A 339 7.76 -48.07 0.17
C LEU A 339 7.65 -49.27 1.11
N ALA A 340 7.45 -49.02 2.41
CA ALA A 340 7.27 -50.08 3.40
C ALA A 340 5.95 -50.85 3.21
N ALA A 341 4.88 -50.17 2.80
CA ALA A 341 3.58 -50.77 2.60
C ALA A 341 3.43 -51.53 1.26
N LYS A 342 4.33 -51.31 0.29
CA LYS A 342 4.27 -51.96 -1.04
C LYS A 342 5.56 -52.68 -1.50
N PRO A 343 6.05 -53.74 -0.81
CA PRO A 343 7.20 -54.50 -1.28
C PRO A 343 6.83 -55.67 -2.22
N PRO A 344 7.52 -55.90 -3.36
CA PRO A 344 8.49 -55.02 -4.03
C PRO A 344 7.84 -54.19 -5.15
N VAL A 345 8.26 -52.93 -5.29
CA VAL A 345 7.83 -51.99 -6.36
C VAL A 345 8.55 -52.30 -7.68
N ALA A 346 8.86 -53.58 -7.93
CA ALA A 346 9.97 -54.00 -8.79
C ALA A 346 9.87 -53.61 -10.27
N THR A 347 8.71 -53.17 -10.77
CA THR A 347 8.58 -52.74 -12.16
C THR A 347 7.67 -51.52 -12.37
N ALA A 348 7.02 -51.00 -11.32
CA ALA A 348 6.01 -49.94 -11.47
C ALA A 348 6.59 -48.59 -11.92
N TYR A 349 7.90 -48.37 -11.75
CA TYR A 349 8.58 -47.11 -12.05
C TYR A 349 9.86 -47.30 -12.92
N ASP A 350 9.91 -48.34 -13.76
CA ASP A 350 11.08 -48.59 -14.63
C ASP A 350 11.21 -47.61 -15.81
N GLY A 351 10.21 -46.76 -16.02
CA GLY A 351 10.22 -45.71 -17.03
C GLY A 351 9.02 -44.75 -16.88
N PRO A 352 8.94 -43.71 -17.73
CA PRO A 352 7.80 -42.81 -17.78
C PRO A 352 6.49 -43.57 -18.04
N GLU A 353 5.42 -43.18 -17.37
CA GLU A 353 4.08 -43.78 -17.49
C GLU A 353 3.18 -43.00 -18.47
N GLY A 354 3.63 -41.85 -18.96
CA GLY A 354 2.86 -41.00 -19.88
C GLY A 354 1.95 -40.00 -19.18
N ARG A 355 2.23 -39.70 -17.90
CA ARG A 355 1.59 -38.63 -17.13
C ARG A 355 1.97 -37.26 -17.71
N ILE A 356 3.21 -37.09 -18.17
CA ILE A 356 3.67 -35.84 -18.79
C ILE A 356 4.21 -36.14 -20.17
N THR A 357 3.52 -35.62 -21.20
CA THR A 357 3.92 -35.85 -22.60
C THR A 357 4.51 -34.58 -23.21
N ARG A 358 5.78 -34.65 -23.60
CA ARG A 358 6.46 -33.60 -24.38
C ARG A 358 6.24 -33.87 -25.87
N CYS A 359 5.60 -32.94 -26.58
CA CYS A 359 5.34 -33.12 -28.00
C CYS A 359 6.66 -33.21 -28.80
N GLY A 360 6.69 -34.15 -29.75
CA GLY A 360 7.90 -34.48 -30.53
C GLY A 360 8.84 -35.50 -29.88
N ALA A 361 8.61 -35.92 -28.63
CA ALA A 361 9.33 -37.02 -27.99
C ALA A 361 8.56 -38.36 -28.10
N ALA A 362 9.28 -39.49 -27.98
CA ALA A 362 8.65 -40.81 -27.90
C ALA A 362 7.81 -40.91 -26.61
N ALA A 363 6.54 -41.33 -26.73
CA ALA A 363 5.60 -41.45 -25.62
C ALA A 363 5.14 -42.91 -25.40
N PRO A 364 4.93 -43.35 -24.15
CA PRO A 364 4.45 -44.69 -23.85
C PRO A 364 2.96 -44.88 -24.21
N ALA A 365 2.52 -46.14 -24.31
CA ALA A 365 1.13 -46.46 -24.62
C ALA A 365 0.19 -45.97 -23.51
N GLY A 366 -0.87 -45.24 -23.88
CA GLY A 366 -1.81 -44.63 -22.92
C GLY A 366 -1.41 -43.25 -22.40
N ALA A 367 -0.33 -42.65 -22.90
CA ALA A 367 0.06 -41.28 -22.59
C ALA A 367 -0.95 -40.23 -23.11
N ALA A 368 -0.85 -39.00 -22.60
CA ALA A 368 -1.59 -37.87 -23.16
C ALA A 368 -1.13 -37.60 -24.61
N VAL A 369 -2.04 -37.66 -25.58
CA VAL A 369 -1.65 -37.57 -27.00
C VAL A 369 -1.52 -36.10 -27.43
N CYS A 370 -0.39 -35.76 -28.05
CA CYS A 370 -0.12 -34.44 -28.67
C CYS A 370 -0.85 -34.22 -30.02
N ALA A 371 -1.37 -35.28 -30.64
CA ALA A 371 -2.04 -35.23 -31.92
C ALA A 371 -3.48 -34.69 -31.81
N GLY A 372 -3.85 -33.78 -32.71
CA GLY A 372 -5.13 -33.06 -32.75
C GLY A 372 -4.97 -31.55 -32.55
N ALA A 373 -6.01 -30.77 -32.83
CA ALA A 373 -6.02 -29.36 -32.45
C ALA A 373 -5.91 -29.26 -30.91
N PRO A 374 -5.15 -28.29 -30.36
CA PRO A 374 -5.11 -28.06 -28.91
C PRO A 374 -6.54 -27.96 -28.37
N THR A 375 -6.82 -28.64 -27.26
CA THR A 375 -8.11 -28.45 -26.58
C THR A 375 -8.21 -26.99 -26.17
N ALA A 376 -9.23 -26.28 -26.66
CA ALA A 376 -9.51 -24.94 -26.20
C ALA A 376 -9.87 -25.01 -24.72
N PHE A 377 -8.97 -24.55 -23.85
CA PHE A 377 -9.27 -24.43 -22.43
C PHE A 377 -10.32 -23.33 -22.26
N GLY A 378 -11.49 -23.69 -21.73
CA GLY A 378 -12.55 -22.72 -21.47
C GLY A 378 -12.10 -21.61 -20.53
N ARG A 379 -12.68 -20.43 -20.66
CA ARG A 379 -12.53 -19.35 -19.67
C ARG A 379 -13.52 -19.55 -18.53
N CYS A 380 -13.17 -19.05 -17.36
CA CYS A 380 -14.10 -18.99 -16.23
C CYS A 380 -14.67 -17.58 -16.08
N PRO A 381 -15.90 -17.44 -15.56
CA PRO A 381 -16.36 -16.17 -15.02
C PRO A 381 -15.35 -15.61 -14.02
N VAL A 382 -15.17 -14.30 -14.02
CA VAL A 382 -14.23 -13.60 -13.14
C VAL A 382 -15.02 -12.72 -12.20
N ASP A 383 -15.05 -13.10 -10.92
CA ASP A 383 -15.41 -12.18 -9.84
C ASP A 383 -14.13 -11.47 -9.37
N LEU A 384 -14.15 -10.14 -9.31
CA LEU A 384 -13.02 -9.29 -8.92
C LEU A 384 -13.49 -8.30 -7.86
N THR A 385 -12.79 -8.27 -6.73
CA THR A 385 -12.88 -7.20 -5.74
C THR A 385 -11.71 -6.25 -5.95
N LEU A 386 -12.01 -5.05 -6.46
CA LEU A 386 -11.05 -3.99 -6.62
C LEU A 386 -11.09 -3.05 -5.40
N LEU A 387 -9.96 -2.97 -4.72
CA LEU A 387 -9.63 -1.86 -3.84
C LEU A 387 -8.79 -0.85 -4.61
N HIS A 388 -9.07 0.43 -4.43
CA HIS A 388 -8.22 1.47 -5.01
C HIS A 388 -8.23 2.76 -4.21
N TYR A 389 -7.16 3.52 -4.37
CA TYR A 389 -7.07 4.88 -3.87
C TYR A 389 -6.19 5.70 -4.80
N SER A 390 -6.25 7.02 -4.69
CA SER A 390 -5.38 7.95 -5.42
C SER A 390 -5.22 9.23 -4.61
N ASP A 391 -4.28 10.07 -5.01
CA ASP A 391 -4.13 11.44 -4.54
C ASP A 391 -4.03 11.54 -3.01
N VAL A 392 -3.26 10.62 -2.40
CA VAL A 392 -3.07 10.59 -0.94
C VAL A 392 -2.23 11.77 -0.47
N HIS A 393 -1.31 12.26 -1.30
CA HIS A 393 -0.52 13.45 -1.05
C HIS A 393 0.17 13.44 0.34
N SER A 394 0.86 12.33 0.64
CA SER A 394 1.68 12.13 1.84
C SER A 394 0.91 12.20 3.16
N ARG A 395 -0.41 11.98 3.14
CA ARG A 395 -1.25 11.87 4.35
C ARG A 395 -1.08 10.49 5.00
N VAL A 396 0.12 10.25 5.51
CA VAL A 396 0.52 9.03 6.24
C VAL A 396 -0.33 8.83 7.48
N GLU A 397 -0.49 9.89 8.26
CA GLU A 397 -1.31 9.94 9.46
C GLU A 397 -2.75 10.32 9.15
N ALA A 398 -3.63 10.12 10.13
CA ALA A 398 -5.02 10.55 10.04
C ALA A 398 -5.12 12.08 9.89
N ALA A 399 -6.18 12.52 9.21
CA ALA A 399 -6.42 13.94 8.94
C ALA A 399 -7.81 14.39 9.42
N THR A 400 -7.96 15.68 9.67
CA THR A 400 -9.25 16.33 9.97
C THR A 400 -10.08 16.52 8.69
N SER A 401 -11.33 16.97 8.81
CA SER A 401 -12.23 17.25 7.68
C SER A 401 -11.65 18.14 6.56
N THR A 402 -10.72 19.04 6.90
CA THR A 402 -10.03 19.97 6.00
C THR A 402 -8.74 19.38 5.42
N ALA A 403 -8.50 18.08 5.66
CA ALA A 403 -7.26 17.36 5.39
C ALA A 403 -6.04 17.91 6.13
N ALA A 404 -6.22 18.68 7.21
CA ALA A 404 -5.13 19.10 8.09
C ALA A 404 -4.67 17.94 9.00
N PRO A 405 -3.43 17.96 9.54
CA PRO A 405 -2.97 16.95 10.49
C PRO A 405 -3.92 16.80 11.69
N CYS A 406 -4.26 15.55 12.06
CA CYS A 406 -5.12 15.31 13.21
C CYS A 406 -4.31 15.20 14.51
N SER A 407 -4.74 15.89 15.56
CA SER A 407 -4.16 15.76 16.91
C SER A 407 -4.62 14.48 17.63
N GLU A 408 -3.87 14.04 18.65
CA GLU A 408 -4.24 12.89 19.48
C GLU A 408 -5.61 13.09 20.17
N ALA A 409 -5.93 14.32 20.58
CA ALA A 409 -7.24 14.65 21.14
C ALA A 409 -8.37 14.50 20.11
N GLN A 410 -8.18 14.95 18.87
CA GLN A 410 -9.16 14.80 17.80
C GLN A 410 -9.31 13.32 17.39
N GLU A 411 -8.22 12.56 17.40
CA GLU A 411 -8.22 11.13 17.13
C GLU A 411 -9.00 10.36 18.21
N ALA A 412 -8.80 10.72 19.48
CA ALA A 412 -9.58 10.17 20.60
C ALA A 412 -11.07 10.53 20.54
N GLN A 413 -11.39 11.72 20.03
CA GLN A 413 -12.78 12.15 19.75
C GLN A 413 -13.38 11.43 18.53
N GLY A 414 -12.58 10.72 17.73
CA GLY A 414 -13.04 9.97 16.57
C GLY A 414 -13.40 10.81 15.35
N VAL A 415 -12.98 12.08 15.31
CA VAL A 415 -13.34 13.04 14.24
C VAL A 415 -12.32 13.12 13.08
N CYS A 416 -11.35 12.21 13.08
CA CYS A 416 -10.34 12.08 12.02
C CYS A 416 -10.72 11.02 10.98
N PHE A 417 -10.08 11.07 9.82
CA PHE A 417 -10.18 10.04 8.78
C PHE A 417 -8.82 9.60 8.24
N GLY A 418 -8.84 8.54 7.45
CA GLY A 418 -7.74 8.09 6.61
C GLY A 418 -6.52 7.70 7.42
N GLY A 419 -5.36 7.95 6.81
CA GLY A 419 -4.06 7.48 7.27
C GLY A 419 -3.85 6.00 6.96
N PHE A 420 -2.59 5.62 6.76
CA PHE A 420 -2.22 4.27 6.34
C PHE A 420 -2.61 3.21 7.36
N ALA A 421 -2.70 3.56 8.66
CA ALA A 421 -3.15 2.61 9.68
C ALA A 421 -4.59 2.14 9.47
N ARG A 422 -5.51 3.03 9.03
CA ARG A 422 -6.89 2.61 8.70
C ARG A 422 -6.96 1.92 7.35
N MET A 423 -6.19 2.40 6.36
CA MET A 423 -6.09 1.75 5.05
C MET A 423 -5.62 0.29 5.19
N ALA A 424 -4.56 0.06 5.96
CA ALA A 424 -4.02 -1.26 6.25
C ALA A 424 -5.06 -2.19 6.89
N SER A 425 -5.76 -1.70 7.92
CA SER A 425 -6.80 -2.48 8.62
C SER A 425 -7.92 -2.88 7.66
N TYR A 426 -8.38 -1.96 6.82
CA TYR A 426 -9.44 -2.22 5.86
C TYR A 426 -8.99 -3.19 4.75
N VAL A 427 -7.83 -2.96 4.15
CA VAL A 427 -7.25 -3.85 3.12
C VAL A 427 -7.07 -5.27 3.65
N LYS A 428 -6.53 -5.41 4.88
CA LYS A 428 -6.35 -6.70 5.54
C LYS A 428 -7.68 -7.41 5.75
N THR A 429 -8.71 -6.68 6.20
CA THR A 429 -10.05 -7.24 6.40
C THR A 429 -10.64 -7.77 5.09
N VAL A 430 -10.56 -7.00 4.00
CA VAL A 430 -11.08 -7.43 2.69
C VAL A 430 -10.28 -8.62 2.15
N ARG A 431 -8.94 -8.59 2.20
CA ARG A 431 -8.11 -9.71 1.75
C ARG A 431 -8.34 -10.99 2.56
N GLN A 432 -8.64 -10.89 3.86
CA GLN A 432 -8.99 -12.04 4.70
C GLN A 432 -10.33 -12.68 4.34
N SER A 433 -11.24 -11.94 3.70
CA SER A 433 -12.49 -12.51 3.19
C SER A 433 -12.29 -13.47 2.00
N GLY A 434 -11.11 -13.45 1.38
CA GLY A 434 -10.72 -14.30 0.26
C GLY A 434 -11.13 -13.74 -1.11
N GLY A 435 -11.09 -14.59 -2.13
CA GLY A 435 -11.44 -14.22 -3.50
C GLY A 435 -10.31 -13.55 -4.28
N ASN A 436 -10.67 -12.97 -5.42
CA ASN A 436 -9.75 -12.25 -6.30
C ASN A 436 -9.72 -10.78 -5.89
N VAL A 437 -8.82 -10.40 -5.01
CA VAL A 437 -8.70 -9.03 -4.51
C VAL A 437 -7.47 -8.34 -5.12
N LEU A 438 -7.65 -7.14 -5.66
CA LEU A 438 -6.59 -6.30 -6.19
C LEU A 438 -6.60 -4.94 -5.49
N LEU A 439 -5.45 -4.44 -5.06
CA LEU A 439 -5.27 -3.09 -4.50
C LEU A 439 -4.42 -2.24 -5.45
N LEU A 440 -5.03 -1.23 -6.06
CA LEU A 440 -4.37 -0.33 -7.01
C LEU A 440 -4.25 1.10 -6.47
N ASP A 441 -3.14 1.75 -6.78
CA ASP A 441 -2.88 3.15 -6.44
C ASP A 441 -2.81 3.98 -7.73
N GLY A 442 -3.81 4.85 -7.91
CA GLY A 442 -3.96 5.75 -9.06
C GLY A 442 -3.00 6.95 -9.06
N GLY A 443 -2.04 6.99 -8.15
CA GLY A 443 -0.93 7.95 -8.15
C GLY A 443 -1.13 9.18 -7.28
N ASP A 444 -0.16 10.09 -7.32
CA ASP A 444 -0.03 11.22 -6.39
C ASP A 444 -0.01 10.79 -4.90
N MET A 445 0.76 9.74 -4.60
CA MET A 445 1.15 9.43 -3.22
C MET A 445 1.99 10.58 -2.63
N SER A 446 2.77 11.24 -3.48
CA SER A 446 3.76 12.23 -3.07
C SER A 446 3.22 13.67 -3.01
N VAL A 447 3.94 14.50 -2.26
CA VAL A 447 3.79 15.94 -2.07
C VAL A 447 2.45 16.36 -1.46
N GLY A 448 2.48 16.74 -0.18
CA GLY A 448 1.30 17.33 0.48
C GLY A 448 1.38 17.51 1.99
N THR A 449 2.36 16.92 2.67
CA THR A 449 2.57 17.08 4.11
C THR A 449 4.05 17.22 4.44
N ILE A 450 4.34 17.57 5.69
CA ILE A 450 5.70 17.61 6.24
C ILE A 450 6.44 16.26 6.13
N TRP A 451 5.72 15.14 5.99
CA TRP A 451 6.34 13.82 5.84
C TRP A 451 7.30 13.77 4.65
N ASP A 452 6.89 14.30 3.49
CA ASP A 452 7.76 14.36 2.31
C ASP A 452 8.82 15.46 2.41
N THR A 453 8.57 16.54 3.16
CA THR A 453 9.55 17.62 3.39
C THR A 453 10.73 17.14 4.24
N VAL A 454 10.45 16.31 5.25
CA VAL A 454 11.45 15.73 6.15
C VAL A 454 12.09 14.50 5.52
N TYR A 455 11.28 13.58 4.99
CA TYR A 455 11.74 12.40 4.27
C TYR A 455 11.82 12.66 2.77
N ARG A 456 12.71 13.57 2.36
CA ARG A 456 12.83 14.07 0.97
C ARG A 456 13.02 13.00 -0.11
N ASN A 457 13.58 11.84 0.25
CA ASN A 457 13.73 10.66 -0.61
C ASN A 457 12.49 9.74 -0.62
N ARG A 458 11.41 10.17 0.03
CA ARG A 458 10.11 9.51 0.17
C ARG A 458 10.19 8.09 0.76
N THR A 459 11.22 7.82 1.58
CA THR A 459 11.38 6.51 2.25
C THR A 459 10.18 6.17 3.12
N ALA A 460 9.62 7.15 3.84
CA ALA A 460 8.43 6.94 4.65
C ALA A 460 7.24 6.50 3.78
N SER A 461 6.92 7.27 2.73
CA SER A 461 5.83 6.97 1.79
C SER A 461 5.97 5.58 1.15
N ALA A 462 7.18 5.21 0.71
CA ALA A 462 7.45 3.87 0.18
C ALA A 462 7.21 2.76 1.22
N ALA A 463 7.67 2.95 2.46
CA ALA A 463 7.49 1.99 3.53
C ALA A 463 6.01 1.72 3.81
N PHE A 464 5.17 2.75 3.84
CA PHE A 464 3.74 2.60 4.09
C PHE A 464 2.98 1.94 2.93
N GLN A 465 3.31 2.26 1.68
CA GLN A 465 2.72 1.57 0.53
C GLN A 465 3.13 0.09 0.47
N ASN A 466 4.40 -0.22 0.74
CA ASN A 466 4.86 -1.60 0.84
C ASN A 466 4.12 -2.36 1.96
N ALA A 467 3.90 -1.71 3.12
CA ALA A 467 3.24 -2.33 4.27
C ALA A 467 1.77 -2.70 4.00
N ILE A 468 1.04 -1.91 3.21
CA ILE A 468 -0.35 -2.24 2.83
C ILE A 468 -0.42 -3.20 1.63
N GLY A 469 0.70 -3.45 0.98
CA GLY A 469 0.85 -4.41 -0.12
C GLY A 469 0.08 -3.99 -1.37
N VAL A 470 0.38 -2.83 -1.94
CA VAL A 470 -0.18 -2.37 -3.22
C VAL A 470 0.26 -3.30 -4.36
N ASP A 471 -0.64 -3.67 -5.26
CA ASP A 471 -0.35 -4.63 -6.34
C ASP A 471 0.26 -3.95 -7.58
N ALA A 472 -0.16 -2.72 -7.89
CA ALA A 472 0.49 -1.87 -8.89
C ALA A 472 0.24 -0.39 -8.58
N PHE A 473 1.19 0.44 -8.99
CA PHE A 473 1.23 1.86 -8.66
C PHE A 473 1.74 2.68 -9.84
N PHE A 474 1.46 3.99 -9.80
CA PHE A 474 2.13 4.95 -10.66
C PHE A 474 2.36 6.31 -9.95
N ASP A 475 3.55 6.92 -10.08
CA ASP A 475 3.84 8.31 -9.67
C ASP A 475 5.09 8.84 -10.41
N PHE A 476 5.23 10.17 -10.53
CA PHE A 476 6.36 10.80 -11.23
C PHE A 476 6.86 12.13 -10.59
N GLY A 477 8.19 12.25 -10.40
CA GLY A 477 8.91 13.50 -10.06
C GLY A 477 10.45 13.39 -10.17
N ALA A 478 11.02 13.73 -11.33
CA ALA A 478 12.30 13.25 -11.90
C ALA A 478 13.44 12.84 -10.93
N ALA A 479 13.97 13.72 -10.08
CA ALA A 479 15.18 13.41 -9.29
C ALA A 479 14.89 12.65 -7.99
N SER A 480 13.89 13.07 -7.22
CA SER A 480 13.43 12.34 -6.02
C SER A 480 12.73 11.02 -6.37
N LEU A 481 12.25 10.89 -7.61
CA LEU A 481 11.53 9.71 -8.07
C LEU A 481 12.43 8.48 -8.12
N VAL A 482 13.64 8.57 -8.67
CA VAL A 482 14.51 7.38 -8.80
C VAL A 482 14.81 6.74 -7.45
N SER A 483 15.10 7.54 -6.43
CA SER A 483 15.35 7.02 -5.07
C SER A 483 14.10 6.43 -4.44
N TYR A 484 12.95 7.07 -4.60
CA TYR A 484 11.65 6.57 -4.14
C TYR A 484 11.26 5.25 -4.81
N LEU A 485 11.29 5.19 -6.15
CA LEU A 485 10.88 4.02 -6.93
C LEU A 485 11.74 2.78 -6.64
N LYS A 486 13.04 2.94 -6.36
CA LYS A 486 13.93 1.85 -5.96
C LYS A 486 13.55 1.18 -4.63
N GLN A 487 12.74 1.84 -3.81
CA GLN A 487 12.31 1.34 -2.49
C GLN A 487 10.96 0.61 -2.55
N LEU A 488 10.21 0.77 -3.64
CA LEU A 488 8.89 0.16 -3.82
C LEU A 488 9.00 -1.33 -4.15
N GLN A 489 8.15 -2.13 -3.52
CA GLN A 489 8.08 -3.59 -3.72
C GLN A 489 7.03 -4.01 -4.75
N MET A 490 6.38 -3.02 -5.39
CA MET A 490 5.37 -3.22 -6.41
C MET A 490 5.80 -2.63 -7.76
N PRO A 491 5.26 -3.12 -8.90
CA PRO A 491 5.54 -2.55 -10.22
C PRO A 491 5.00 -1.12 -10.35
N ILE A 492 5.80 -0.27 -11.00
CA ILE A 492 5.47 1.12 -11.31
C ILE A 492 5.15 1.22 -12.80
N LEU A 493 3.96 1.73 -13.15
CA LEU A 493 3.40 1.54 -14.49
C LEU A 493 3.23 2.84 -15.29
N GLY A 494 3.92 3.00 -16.42
CA GLY A 494 3.81 4.19 -17.27
C GLY A 494 4.04 3.89 -18.76
N CYS A 495 3.00 3.42 -19.44
CA CYS A 495 3.02 3.05 -20.86
C CYS A 495 3.37 4.22 -21.79
N ASN A 496 2.87 5.43 -21.50
CA ASN A 496 3.10 6.62 -22.31
C ASN A 496 4.24 7.50 -21.78
N ILE A 497 5.24 6.91 -21.13
CA ILE A 497 6.43 7.62 -20.64
C ILE A 497 7.62 7.21 -21.49
N ASN A 498 8.31 8.18 -22.06
CA ASN A 498 9.57 7.94 -22.75
C ASN A 498 10.74 8.39 -21.87
N THR A 499 11.49 7.41 -21.37
CA THR A 499 12.62 7.60 -20.47
C THR A 499 13.96 7.78 -21.18
N THR A 500 13.98 7.91 -22.52
CA THR A 500 15.23 7.99 -23.30
C THR A 500 16.12 9.17 -22.88
N ARG A 501 15.50 10.31 -22.52
CA ARG A 501 16.20 11.49 -22.01
C ARG A 501 16.59 11.40 -20.53
N PHE A 502 16.14 10.35 -19.84
CA PHE A 502 16.41 10.11 -18.42
C PHE A 502 16.60 8.60 -18.14
N PRO A 503 17.74 8.01 -18.56
CA PRO A 503 17.94 6.56 -18.61
C PRO A 503 17.81 5.83 -17.27
N ASP A 504 18.13 6.50 -16.15
CA ASP A 504 18.06 5.96 -14.78
C ASP A 504 16.65 5.48 -14.38
N LEU A 505 15.61 5.99 -15.05
CA LEU A 505 14.22 5.62 -14.81
C LEU A 505 13.75 4.42 -15.64
N THR A 506 14.43 4.13 -16.75
CA THR A 506 14.10 3.04 -17.68
C THR A 506 13.95 1.67 -17.00
N PRO A 507 14.84 1.24 -16.08
CA PRO A 507 14.68 -0.07 -15.44
C PRO A 507 13.59 -0.09 -14.34
N LEU A 508 13.07 1.09 -13.94
CA LEU A 508 12.15 1.23 -12.81
C LEU A 508 10.67 1.33 -13.24
N ILE A 509 10.41 1.81 -14.46
CA ILE A 509 9.05 1.94 -14.99
C ILE A 509 8.79 0.83 -16.00
N LYS A 510 7.66 0.15 -15.83
CA LYS A 510 7.15 -0.83 -16.80
C LYS A 510 5.94 -0.23 -17.53
N PRO A 511 5.69 -0.58 -18.80
CA PRO A 511 4.48 -0.14 -19.48
C PRO A 511 3.21 -0.79 -18.89
N TYR A 512 3.34 -2.04 -18.45
CA TYR A 512 2.26 -2.86 -17.89
C TYR A 512 2.81 -3.92 -16.93
N THR A 513 1.91 -4.59 -16.23
CA THR A 513 2.19 -5.82 -15.48
C THR A 513 1.01 -6.78 -15.55
N VAL A 514 1.24 -8.06 -15.30
CA VAL A 514 0.16 -9.05 -15.20
C VAL A 514 0.21 -9.67 -13.82
N VAL A 515 -0.91 -9.62 -13.11
CA VAL A 515 -1.07 -10.14 -11.75
C VAL A 515 -2.00 -11.35 -11.79
N GLU A 516 -1.59 -12.44 -11.15
CA GLU A 516 -2.43 -13.61 -10.93
C GLU A 516 -3.27 -13.38 -9.66
N LEU A 517 -4.60 -13.44 -9.79
CA LEU A 517 -5.54 -13.07 -8.75
C LEU A 517 -5.95 -14.29 -7.91
N GLY A 518 -5.75 -14.18 -6.59
CA GLY A 518 -6.27 -15.12 -5.62
C GLY A 518 -5.96 -16.59 -5.94
N ALA A 519 -6.86 -17.48 -5.55
CA ALA A 519 -6.76 -18.92 -5.78
C ALA A 519 -7.31 -19.37 -7.14
N SER A 520 -7.88 -18.45 -7.91
CA SER A 520 -8.66 -18.78 -9.12
C SER A 520 -7.77 -19.06 -10.34
N GLY A 521 -6.54 -18.53 -10.34
CA GLY A 521 -5.63 -18.58 -11.49
C GLY A 521 -5.96 -17.53 -12.57
N VAL A 522 -6.90 -16.62 -12.29
CA VAL A 522 -7.26 -15.50 -13.18
C VAL A 522 -6.08 -14.54 -13.33
N ARG A 523 -5.83 -14.05 -14.55
CA ARG A 523 -4.79 -13.07 -14.85
C ARG A 523 -5.39 -11.70 -15.18
N ALA A 524 -5.04 -10.70 -14.38
CA ALA A 524 -5.34 -9.29 -14.65
C ALA A 524 -4.12 -8.59 -15.26
N GLY A 525 -4.25 -8.10 -16.49
CA GLY A 525 -3.26 -7.24 -17.14
C GLY A 525 -3.54 -5.78 -16.79
N ILE A 526 -2.54 -5.06 -16.27
CA ILE A 526 -2.68 -3.68 -15.82
C ILE A 526 -1.76 -2.82 -16.66
N VAL A 527 -2.32 -1.85 -17.40
CA VAL A 527 -1.57 -0.89 -18.22
C VAL A 527 -1.63 0.49 -17.57
N GLY A 528 -0.46 1.05 -17.25
CA GLY A 528 -0.37 2.35 -16.57
C GLY A 528 -0.29 3.50 -17.56
N TYR A 529 -0.90 4.65 -17.28
CA TYR A 529 -0.72 5.85 -18.09
C TYR A 529 -0.89 7.15 -17.29
N ILE A 530 -0.25 8.22 -17.76
CA ILE A 530 -0.18 9.52 -17.10
C ILE A 530 -0.59 10.66 -18.04
N THR A 531 -1.12 11.76 -17.48
CA THR A 531 -1.29 13.01 -18.23
C THR A 531 0.03 13.52 -18.85
N PRO A 532 0.02 13.96 -20.12
CA PRO A 532 1.15 14.68 -20.72
C PRO A 532 1.52 15.98 -20.00
N SER A 533 0.60 16.57 -19.23
CA SER A 533 0.83 17.83 -18.52
C SER A 533 1.93 17.74 -17.46
N THR A 534 2.30 16.54 -17.02
CA THR A 534 3.36 16.27 -16.03
C THR A 534 4.69 16.92 -16.41
N ALA A 535 4.98 17.04 -17.71
CA ALA A 535 6.14 17.78 -18.21
C ALA A 535 6.21 19.22 -17.67
N SER A 536 5.05 19.83 -17.39
CA SER A 536 4.89 21.22 -16.98
C SER A 536 4.31 21.40 -15.57
N THR A 537 3.83 20.34 -14.92
CA THR A 537 3.20 20.40 -13.59
C THR A 537 4.04 19.77 -12.49
N SER A 538 5.15 19.12 -12.83
CA SER A 538 6.06 18.48 -11.87
C SER A 538 7.49 18.99 -12.04
N LEU A 539 8.21 19.16 -10.93
CA LEU A 539 9.63 19.51 -10.95
C LEU A 539 10.45 18.39 -11.61
N GLY A 540 11.32 18.78 -12.54
CA GLY A 540 12.06 17.84 -13.40
C GLY A 540 11.21 17.13 -14.47
N GLY A 541 9.90 17.42 -14.56
CA GLY A 541 9.02 16.87 -15.60
C GLY A 541 9.52 17.10 -17.02
N ARG A 542 10.21 18.22 -17.29
CA ARG A 542 10.76 18.56 -18.61
C ARG A 542 11.97 17.72 -19.05
N GLU A 543 12.55 16.96 -18.12
CA GLU A 543 13.68 16.05 -18.38
C GLU A 543 13.21 14.72 -18.95
N VAL A 544 11.92 14.39 -18.80
CA VAL A 544 11.28 13.18 -19.32
C VAL A 544 10.24 13.55 -20.37
N ASP A 545 10.14 12.72 -21.41
CA ASP A 545 9.19 12.96 -22.48
C ASP A 545 7.86 12.26 -22.17
N PHE A 546 6.78 13.05 -22.17
CA PHE A 546 5.41 12.58 -22.01
C PHE A 546 4.63 12.86 -23.30
N PRO A 547 4.61 11.93 -24.28
CA PRO A 547 3.95 12.17 -25.56
C PRO A 547 2.45 12.45 -25.41
N PRO A 548 1.90 13.39 -26.20
CA PRO A 548 0.49 13.76 -26.11
C PRO A 548 -0.47 12.66 -26.59
N LEU A 549 0.03 11.70 -27.39
CA LEU A 549 -0.75 10.60 -27.97
C LEU A 549 -0.90 9.44 -26.97
N VAL A 550 -1.72 9.64 -25.94
CA VAL A 550 -1.94 8.66 -24.86
C VAL A 550 -2.61 7.36 -25.38
N ILE A 551 -3.68 7.47 -26.17
CA ILE A 551 -4.45 6.31 -26.65
C ILE A 551 -3.62 5.37 -27.54
N PRO A 552 -2.86 5.85 -28.56
CA PRO A 552 -1.99 4.99 -29.35
C PRO A 552 -0.94 4.25 -28.51
N ALA A 553 -0.34 4.91 -27.51
CA ALA A 553 0.61 4.27 -26.61
C ALA A 553 -0.05 3.10 -25.85
N ILE A 554 -1.21 3.35 -25.22
CA ILE A 554 -1.97 2.32 -24.48
C ILE A 554 -2.28 1.11 -25.37
N ARG A 555 -2.76 1.32 -26.60
CA ARG A 555 -3.04 0.22 -27.54
C ARG A 555 -1.79 -0.61 -27.85
N SER A 556 -0.65 0.05 -28.05
CA SER A 556 0.63 -0.62 -28.28
C SER A 556 1.05 -1.48 -27.08
N CYS A 557 0.95 -0.92 -25.87
CA CYS A 557 1.25 -1.66 -24.64
C CYS A 557 0.32 -2.85 -24.42
N ILE A 558 -0.99 -2.70 -24.68
CA ILE A 558 -1.94 -3.82 -24.60
C ILE A 558 -1.61 -4.90 -25.63
N ALA A 559 -1.22 -4.53 -26.85
CA ALA A 559 -0.82 -5.48 -27.89
C ALA A 559 0.43 -6.27 -27.46
N ALA A 560 1.47 -5.57 -26.99
CA ALA A 560 2.69 -6.19 -26.47
C ALA A 560 2.41 -7.12 -25.27
N MET A 561 1.56 -6.68 -24.34
CA MET A 561 1.15 -7.49 -23.20
C MET A 561 0.38 -8.75 -23.63
N LYS A 562 -0.52 -8.64 -24.62
CA LYS A 562 -1.24 -9.80 -25.17
C LYS A 562 -0.31 -10.76 -25.90
N GLU A 563 0.69 -10.25 -26.60
CA GLU A 563 1.73 -11.05 -27.26
C GLU A 563 2.57 -11.80 -26.23
N GLU A 564 3.15 -11.09 -25.24
CA GLU A 564 3.99 -11.67 -24.18
C GLU A 564 3.27 -12.78 -23.40
N TYR A 565 1.97 -12.64 -23.18
CA TYR A 565 1.16 -13.59 -22.42
C TYR A 565 0.28 -14.49 -23.30
N ALA A 566 0.54 -14.58 -24.61
CA ALA A 566 -0.19 -15.44 -25.55
C ALA A 566 -1.72 -15.35 -25.44
N ASN A 567 -2.26 -14.13 -25.24
CA ASN A 567 -3.69 -13.86 -25.05
C ASN A 567 -4.37 -14.58 -23.87
N THR A 568 -3.59 -15.00 -22.87
CA THR A 568 -4.09 -15.67 -21.64
C THR A 568 -4.50 -14.70 -20.53
N ILE A 569 -4.75 -13.44 -20.87
CA ILE A 569 -5.21 -12.41 -19.93
C ILE A 569 -6.73 -12.40 -19.92
N ASP A 570 -7.30 -12.42 -18.72
CA ASP A 570 -8.74 -12.53 -18.50
C ASP A 570 -9.41 -11.16 -18.37
N VAL A 571 -8.73 -10.20 -17.73
CA VAL A 571 -9.22 -8.82 -17.51
C VAL A 571 -8.08 -7.82 -17.77
N ILE A 572 -8.36 -6.72 -18.45
CA ILE A 572 -7.41 -5.64 -18.74
C ILE A 572 -7.86 -4.34 -18.05
N ILE A 573 -6.99 -3.82 -17.18
CA ILE A 573 -7.24 -2.64 -16.33
C ILE A 573 -6.35 -1.49 -16.77
N GLY A 574 -6.94 -0.33 -17.03
CA GLY A 574 -6.20 0.93 -17.16
C GLY A 574 -5.95 1.55 -15.78
N LEU A 575 -4.68 1.67 -15.36
CA LEU A 575 -4.30 2.39 -14.15
C LEU A 575 -3.81 3.79 -14.52
N SER A 576 -4.52 4.81 -14.08
CA SER A 576 -4.41 6.16 -14.63
C SER A 576 -4.09 7.21 -13.58
N HIS A 577 -3.15 8.09 -13.95
CA HIS A 577 -3.03 9.42 -13.37
C HIS A 577 -3.15 10.50 -14.46
N ALA A 578 -4.19 10.39 -15.29
CA ALA A 578 -4.46 11.33 -16.39
C ALA A 578 -5.74 12.14 -16.21
N GLY A 579 -6.58 11.76 -15.24
CA GLY A 579 -7.82 12.46 -14.94
C GLY A 579 -9.02 12.03 -15.78
N ILE A 580 -10.22 12.36 -15.29
CA ILE A 580 -11.49 11.81 -15.81
C ILE A 580 -11.73 12.10 -17.30
N TRP A 581 -11.22 13.22 -17.81
CA TRP A 581 -11.34 13.54 -19.23
C TRP A 581 -10.57 12.53 -20.10
N TYR A 582 -9.30 12.27 -19.77
CA TYR A 582 -8.49 11.27 -20.50
C TYR A 582 -9.05 9.86 -20.28
N ASP A 583 -9.44 9.52 -19.05
CA ASP A 583 -10.00 8.21 -18.71
C ASP A 583 -11.24 7.90 -19.55
N SER A 584 -12.14 8.87 -19.71
CA SER A 584 -13.34 8.72 -20.54
C SER A 584 -12.99 8.49 -22.02
N ARG A 585 -12.00 9.23 -22.55
CA ARG A 585 -11.53 9.05 -23.95
C ARG A 585 -10.85 7.70 -24.17
N VAL A 586 -10.13 7.20 -23.18
CA VAL A 586 -9.53 5.87 -23.22
C VAL A 586 -10.62 4.80 -23.24
N ALA A 587 -11.62 4.88 -22.35
CA ALA A 587 -12.76 3.97 -22.34
C ALA A 587 -13.55 3.97 -23.67
N GLU A 588 -13.80 5.16 -24.22
CA GLU A 588 -14.47 5.34 -25.52
C GLU A 588 -13.68 4.70 -26.69
N ALA A 589 -12.35 4.76 -26.66
CA ALA A 589 -11.51 4.43 -27.82
C ALA A 589 -10.81 3.07 -27.75
N VAL A 590 -10.61 2.47 -26.57
CA VAL A 590 -9.80 1.26 -26.38
C VAL A 590 -10.71 0.08 -25.99
N PRO A 591 -11.20 -0.72 -26.97
CA PRO A 591 -12.19 -1.77 -26.71
C PRO A 591 -11.68 -2.91 -25.81
N GLU A 592 -10.36 -3.09 -25.75
CA GLU A 592 -9.71 -4.10 -24.92
C GLU A 592 -9.79 -3.82 -23.42
N ILE A 593 -9.92 -2.55 -22.99
CA ILE A 593 -9.97 -2.20 -21.57
C ILE A 593 -11.31 -2.61 -20.97
N ASP A 594 -11.26 -3.28 -19.81
CA ASP A 594 -12.42 -3.75 -19.05
C ASP A 594 -12.78 -2.83 -17.89
N LEU A 595 -11.81 -2.08 -17.35
CA LEU A 595 -11.95 -1.22 -16.18
C LEU A 595 -10.88 -0.13 -16.21
N ILE A 596 -11.20 1.08 -15.73
CA ILE A 596 -10.23 2.14 -15.49
C ILE A 596 -10.25 2.57 -14.02
N VAL A 597 -9.07 2.66 -13.41
CA VAL A 597 -8.83 3.19 -12.07
C VAL A 597 -8.04 4.48 -12.23
N GLY A 598 -8.64 5.62 -11.87
CA GLY A 598 -8.06 6.95 -12.10
C GLY A 598 -7.67 7.73 -10.85
N GLY A 599 -7.06 8.89 -11.08
CA GLY A 599 -6.69 9.91 -10.07
C GLY A 599 -6.60 11.32 -10.67
N LEU A 600 -5.74 12.19 -10.12
CA LEU A 600 -5.35 13.55 -10.56
C LEU A 600 -6.35 14.67 -10.22
N ASN A 601 -7.64 14.47 -10.54
CA ASN A 601 -8.64 15.53 -10.39
C ASN A 601 -9.32 15.57 -9.02
N HIS A 602 -8.99 14.62 -8.12
CA HIS A 602 -9.60 14.50 -6.79
C HIS A 602 -11.12 14.29 -6.88
N MET A 603 -11.61 13.56 -7.89
CA MET A 603 -13.04 13.37 -8.06
C MET A 603 -13.59 12.44 -6.99
N PHE A 604 -14.73 12.80 -6.39
CA PHE A 604 -15.46 11.88 -5.51
C PHE A 604 -16.56 11.19 -6.30
N PHE A 605 -16.45 9.87 -6.46
CA PHE A 605 -17.50 9.07 -7.08
C PHE A 605 -18.26 8.35 -5.98
N TYR A 606 -19.60 8.34 -6.00
CA TYR A 606 -20.36 7.65 -4.95
C TYR A 606 -21.73 7.20 -5.42
N ALA A 607 -22.08 5.95 -5.09
CA ALA A 607 -23.41 5.35 -5.30
C ALA A 607 -24.09 5.79 -6.62
N ASP A 608 -25.23 6.47 -6.51
CA ASP A 608 -26.06 6.97 -7.62
C ASP A 608 -25.58 8.28 -8.24
N GLY A 609 -24.46 8.84 -7.77
CA GLY A 609 -23.90 10.11 -8.20
C GLY A 609 -24.69 11.33 -7.73
N LYS A 610 -25.61 11.16 -6.78
CA LYS A 610 -26.48 12.24 -6.27
C LYS A 610 -26.46 12.32 -4.76
N THR A 611 -26.41 11.17 -4.10
CA THR A 611 -26.41 11.07 -2.64
C THR A 611 -25.05 11.44 -2.08
N PRO A 612 -24.96 12.42 -1.16
CA PRO A 612 -23.70 12.71 -0.48
C PRO A 612 -23.14 11.47 0.21
N GLY A 613 -21.82 11.33 0.17
CA GLY A 613 -21.11 10.22 0.79
C GLY A 613 -21.25 10.19 2.31
N PRO A 614 -20.71 9.14 2.97
CA PRO A 614 -20.79 8.96 4.40
C PRO A 614 -20.23 10.17 5.14
N ARG A 615 -20.88 10.50 6.25
CA ARG A 615 -20.54 11.64 7.11
C ARG A 615 -19.30 11.33 7.93
N LEU A 616 -18.33 12.24 7.91
CA LEU A 616 -17.14 12.16 8.76
C LEU A 616 -17.48 12.34 10.24
N VAL A 617 -18.44 13.21 10.54
CA VAL A 617 -19.00 13.38 11.87
C VAL A 617 -20.47 13.02 11.75
N ALA A 618 -20.89 11.91 12.35
CA ALA A 618 -22.23 11.36 12.16
C ALA A 618 -23.35 12.37 12.50
N SER A 619 -23.10 13.22 13.50
CA SER A 619 -24.00 14.30 13.93
C SER A 619 -24.01 15.52 13.00
N SER A 620 -23.03 15.67 12.10
CA SER A 620 -22.94 16.81 11.18
C SER A 620 -23.54 16.45 9.81
N PRO A 621 -24.70 17.01 9.44
CA PRO A 621 -25.41 16.65 8.22
C PRO A 621 -24.68 17.07 6.94
N THR A 622 -23.74 18.01 7.03
CA THR A 622 -22.99 18.58 5.90
C THR A 622 -21.59 18.00 5.74
N SER A 623 -21.18 17.05 6.60
CA SER A 623 -19.81 16.52 6.59
C SER A 623 -19.54 15.44 5.52
N GLY A 624 -20.57 15.02 4.78
CA GLY A 624 -20.45 14.08 3.66
C GLY A 624 -20.03 14.77 2.37
N GLN A 625 -19.14 14.13 1.60
CA GLN A 625 -18.66 14.67 0.33
C GLN A 625 -19.76 14.55 -0.74
N VAL A 626 -19.97 15.59 -1.55
CA VAL A 626 -20.93 15.55 -2.68
C VAL A 626 -20.26 14.84 -3.86
N PRO A 627 -20.90 13.82 -4.48
CA PRO A 627 -20.32 13.11 -5.61
C PRO A 627 -20.30 13.95 -6.88
N ASP A 628 -19.20 13.83 -7.63
CA ASP A 628 -19.06 14.33 -9.00
C ASP A 628 -19.70 13.37 -10.02
N TYR A 629 -19.64 12.06 -9.75
CA TYR A 629 -20.14 11.00 -10.63
C TYR A 629 -20.70 9.81 -9.82
N PRO A 630 -21.57 8.98 -10.43
CA PRO A 630 -21.92 7.68 -9.86
C PRO A 630 -20.70 6.77 -9.76
N TYR A 631 -20.76 5.79 -8.86
CA TYR A 631 -19.70 4.79 -8.69
C TYR A 631 -20.18 3.40 -9.08
N PRO A 632 -19.58 2.75 -10.09
CA PRO A 632 -18.62 3.31 -11.05
C PRO A 632 -19.29 4.26 -12.05
N HIS A 633 -18.50 5.12 -12.69
CA HIS A 633 -18.93 5.90 -13.85
C HIS A 633 -18.80 5.03 -15.10
N LEU A 634 -19.92 4.71 -15.76
CA LEU A 634 -19.92 3.85 -16.95
C LEU A 634 -19.80 4.67 -18.23
N VAL A 635 -18.81 4.33 -19.06
CA VAL A 635 -18.61 4.92 -20.39
C VAL A 635 -18.75 3.85 -21.46
N ALA A 636 -19.50 4.12 -22.52
CA ALA A 636 -19.66 3.20 -23.64
C ALA A 636 -18.48 3.32 -24.61
N ASN A 637 -17.88 2.20 -24.98
CA ASN A 637 -16.89 2.17 -26.04
C ASN A 637 -17.53 2.45 -27.40
N ASN A 638 -16.93 3.33 -28.20
CA ASN A 638 -17.48 3.78 -29.48
C ASN A 638 -17.53 2.67 -30.54
N ALA A 639 -16.62 1.70 -30.49
CA ALA A 639 -16.54 0.64 -31.49
C ALA A 639 -17.41 -0.57 -31.13
N THR A 640 -17.47 -0.93 -29.85
CA THR A 640 -18.11 -2.19 -29.40
C THR A 640 -19.39 -2.00 -28.60
N GLY A 641 -19.68 -0.78 -28.13
CA GLY A 641 -20.79 -0.50 -27.20
C GLY A 641 -20.57 -1.07 -25.79
N LYS A 642 -19.44 -1.75 -25.54
CA LYS A 642 -19.06 -2.27 -24.22
C LYS A 642 -19.03 -1.14 -23.20
N ARG A 643 -19.69 -1.34 -22.05
CA ARG A 643 -19.67 -0.37 -20.94
C ARG A 643 -18.44 -0.61 -20.07
N VAL A 644 -17.54 0.36 -20.06
CA VAL A 644 -16.30 0.35 -19.27
C VAL A 644 -16.53 1.15 -17.98
N PRO A 645 -16.45 0.53 -16.79
CA PRO A 645 -16.45 1.26 -15.52
C PRO A 645 -15.16 2.05 -15.34
N ILE A 646 -15.32 3.30 -14.87
CA ILE A 646 -14.26 4.19 -14.42
C ILE A 646 -14.49 4.49 -12.94
N VAL A 647 -13.44 4.42 -12.14
CA VAL A 647 -13.50 4.70 -10.69
C VAL A 647 -12.40 5.66 -10.22
N GLN A 648 -12.75 6.51 -9.26
CA GLN A 648 -11.83 7.32 -8.45
C GLN A 648 -12.31 7.34 -6.99
N ALA A 649 -11.39 7.57 -6.05
CA ALA A 649 -11.66 7.52 -4.61
C ALA A 649 -11.30 8.82 -3.87
N PHE A 650 -11.52 9.98 -4.52
CA PHE A 650 -11.31 11.31 -3.97
C PHE A 650 -9.84 11.64 -3.66
N TYR A 651 -9.53 12.07 -2.43
CA TYR A 651 -8.27 12.72 -2.04
C TYR A 651 -7.90 12.36 -0.59
N ALA A 652 -6.60 12.47 -0.28
CA ALA A 652 -6.00 12.38 1.06
C ALA A 652 -6.20 11.03 1.77
N GLY A 653 -6.45 9.95 1.03
CA GLY A 653 -6.77 8.65 1.63
C GLY A 653 -8.03 8.68 2.49
N ARG A 654 -8.93 9.65 2.27
CA ARG A 654 -10.18 9.77 3.03
C ARG A 654 -11.11 8.59 2.79
N TYR A 655 -11.14 8.12 1.55
CA TYR A 655 -11.94 6.99 1.12
C TYR A 655 -11.03 5.90 0.57
N MET A 656 -11.38 4.64 0.82
CA MET A 656 -10.89 3.50 0.07
C MET A 656 -11.93 3.12 -0.96
N GLY A 657 -11.61 3.24 -2.24
CA GLY A 657 -12.45 2.69 -3.30
C GLY A 657 -12.66 1.20 -3.10
N HIS A 658 -13.91 0.73 -3.17
CA HIS A 658 -14.26 -0.68 -3.10
C HIS A 658 -15.30 -0.97 -4.18
N LEU A 659 -14.91 -1.75 -5.19
CA LEU A 659 -15.76 -2.15 -6.30
C LEU A 659 -15.76 -3.68 -6.42
N GLU A 660 -16.95 -4.26 -6.52
CA GLU A 660 -17.16 -5.65 -6.90
C GLU A 660 -17.53 -5.70 -8.38
N LEU A 661 -16.90 -6.58 -9.15
CA LEU A 661 -17.13 -6.78 -10.58
C LEU A 661 -17.30 -8.28 -10.86
N SER A 662 -18.25 -8.62 -11.72
CA SER A 662 -18.39 -9.98 -12.25
C SER A 662 -18.38 -9.94 -13.77
N PHE A 663 -17.43 -10.63 -14.38
CA PHE A 663 -17.34 -10.85 -15.81
C PHE A 663 -17.75 -12.29 -16.12
N ASP A 664 -18.48 -12.50 -17.22
CA ASP A 664 -18.75 -13.85 -17.70
C ASP A 664 -17.52 -14.46 -18.39
N ALA A 665 -17.64 -15.73 -18.82
CA ALA A 665 -16.55 -16.43 -19.52
C ALA A 665 -16.17 -15.78 -20.87
N ALA A 666 -17.02 -14.92 -21.44
CA ALA A 666 -16.70 -14.15 -22.64
C ALA A 666 -15.97 -12.83 -22.32
N GLY A 667 -15.77 -12.51 -21.04
CA GLY A 667 -15.16 -11.25 -20.59
C GLY A 667 -16.14 -10.07 -20.59
N VAL A 668 -17.45 -10.31 -20.64
CA VAL A 668 -18.46 -9.25 -20.58
C VAL A 668 -18.81 -8.96 -19.13
N LEU A 669 -18.80 -7.68 -18.75
CA LEU A 669 -19.23 -7.23 -17.43
C LEU A 669 -20.73 -7.46 -17.24
N THR A 670 -21.10 -8.38 -16.35
CA THR A 670 -22.49 -8.77 -16.07
C THR A 670 -23.04 -8.16 -14.79
N ARG A 671 -22.20 -7.97 -13.77
CA ARG A 671 -22.56 -7.34 -12.50
C ARG A 671 -21.46 -6.40 -12.03
N TYR A 672 -21.86 -5.29 -11.43
CA TYR A 672 -20.98 -4.42 -10.66
C TYR A 672 -21.71 -3.88 -9.43
N GLY A 673 -20.97 -3.57 -8.38
CA GLY A 673 -21.49 -3.00 -7.15
C GLY A 673 -20.38 -2.44 -6.25
N GLY A 674 -20.74 -1.80 -5.15
CA GLY A 674 -19.79 -1.19 -4.23
C GLY A 674 -19.79 0.33 -4.27
N GLN A 675 -18.93 0.94 -3.46
CA GLN A 675 -18.81 2.38 -3.27
C GLN A 675 -17.52 2.70 -2.50
N PRO A 676 -16.95 3.92 -2.62
CA PRO A 676 -15.82 4.32 -1.79
C PRO A 676 -16.19 4.34 -0.30
N VAL A 677 -15.40 3.65 0.51
CA VAL A 677 -15.61 3.47 1.94
C VAL A 677 -14.87 4.56 2.70
N LEU A 678 -15.61 5.34 3.49
CA LEU A 678 -15.02 6.36 4.36
C LEU A 678 -14.16 5.69 5.42
N LEU A 679 -12.88 6.04 5.50
CA LEU A 679 -11.96 5.51 6.51
C LEU A 679 -12.01 6.37 7.78
N GLY A 680 -13.14 6.42 8.48
CA GLY A 680 -13.34 7.33 9.61
C GLY A 680 -12.97 6.75 10.98
N GLY A 681 -12.81 7.62 11.97
CA GLY A 681 -12.71 7.26 13.39
C GLY A 681 -14.07 6.92 14.03
N SER A 682 -14.09 6.80 15.36
CA SER A 682 -15.28 6.36 16.11
C SER A 682 -16.49 7.30 16.04
N ALA A 683 -16.33 8.57 15.64
CA ALA A 683 -17.44 9.51 15.45
C ALA A 683 -17.97 9.54 14.00
N SER A 684 -17.37 8.79 13.09
CA SER A 684 -17.76 8.69 11.68
C SER A 684 -18.91 7.70 11.48
N ALA A 685 -19.68 7.92 10.40
CA ALA A 685 -20.68 6.96 9.93
C ALA A 685 -20.08 5.59 9.54
N ASN A 686 -18.78 5.54 9.30
CA ASN A 686 -18.02 4.30 9.14
C ASN A 686 -16.76 4.36 10.02
N ASN A 687 -16.71 3.53 11.05
CA ASN A 687 -15.60 3.44 11.99
C ASN A 687 -14.63 2.33 11.53
N VAL A 688 -13.41 2.72 11.17
CA VAL A 688 -12.35 1.80 10.78
C VAL A 688 -11.25 1.87 11.81
N THR A 689 -10.91 0.71 12.39
CA THR A 689 -9.83 0.58 13.36
C THR A 689 -8.46 0.85 12.72
N ARG A 690 -7.48 1.19 13.55
CA ARG A 690 -6.09 1.40 13.11
C ARG A 690 -5.29 0.12 13.27
N ASP A 691 -4.60 -0.30 12.22
CA ASP A 691 -3.72 -1.48 12.25
C ASP A 691 -2.51 -1.26 13.18
N PRO A 692 -2.30 -2.12 14.20
CA PRO A 692 -1.21 -1.92 15.17
C PRO A 692 0.19 -1.95 14.57
N ALA A 693 0.46 -2.84 13.61
CA ALA A 693 1.79 -2.94 12.98
C ALA A 693 2.12 -1.69 12.15
N THR A 694 1.10 -1.14 11.48
CA THR A 694 1.25 0.12 10.74
C THR A 694 1.42 1.31 11.69
N LEU A 695 0.78 1.33 12.86
CA LEU A 695 1.02 2.34 13.88
C LEU A 695 2.45 2.30 14.43
N GLU A 696 2.99 1.10 14.65
CA GLU A 696 4.38 0.92 15.06
C GLU A 696 5.34 1.42 13.98
N LEU A 697 5.04 1.15 12.70
CA LEU A 697 5.78 1.70 11.58
C LEU A 697 5.71 3.24 11.58
N ILE A 698 4.54 3.85 11.76
CA ILE A 698 4.40 5.31 11.87
C ILE A 698 5.28 5.85 13.02
N ALA A 699 5.23 5.21 14.19
CA ALA A 699 6.00 5.62 15.35
C ALA A 699 7.51 5.63 15.09
N SER A 700 8.03 4.71 14.27
CA SER A 700 9.46 4.66 13.90
C SER A 700 9.94 5.87 13.07
N TYR A 701 9.03 6.57 12.39
CA TYR A 701 9.35 7.74 11.56
C TYR A 701 8.85 9.07 12.16
N VAL A 702 7.99 9.06 13.18
CA VAL A 702 7.31 10.29 13.61
C VAL A 702 8.19 11.26 14.40
N GLY A 703 9.37 10.82 14.90
CA GLY A 703 10.25 11.62 15.76
C GLY A 703 10.66 12.98 15.15
N PRO A 704 11.38 13.00 14.01
CA PRO A 704 11.76 14.25 13.34
C PRO A 704 10.55 15.08 12.89
N ILE A 705 9.44 14.42 12.54
CA ILE A 705 8.19 15.09 12.17
C ILE A 705 7.61 15.89 13.35
N LYS A 706 7.55 15.29 14.55
CA LYS A 706 7.08 15.96 15.77
C LYS A 706 8.00 17.09 16.19
N GLU A 707 9.31 16.89 16.10
CA GLU A 707 10.31 17.91 16.46
C GLU A 707 10.15 19.19 15.62
N ILE A 708 10.07 19.04 14.30
CA ILE A 708 9.95 20.18 13.38
C ILE A 708 8.51 20.72 13.37
N GLY A 709 7.52 19.81 13.34
CA GLY A 709 6.11 20.12 13.11
C GLY A 709 5.41 20.80 14.29
N SER A 710 5.91 20.65 15.52
CA SER A 710 5.30 21.22 16.73
C SER A 710 5.72 22.66 17.05
N ARG A 711 6.74 23.19 16.35
CA ARG A 711 7.23 24.55 16.59
C ARG A 711 6.17 25.59 16.21
N VAL A 712 5.59 26.26 17.21
CA VAL A 712 4.63 27.34 17.02
C VAL A 712 5.32 28.58 16.46
N LEU A 713 4.75 29.16 15.40
CA LEU A 713 5.22 30.39 14.75
C LEU A 713 4.28 31.57 15.02
N ALA A 714 2.97 31.32 14.98
CA ALA A 714 1.94 32.34 15.14
C ALA A 714 0.61 31.72 15.63
N TYR A 715 -0.46 32.52 15.66
CA TYR A 715 -1.83 32.09 15.93
C TYR A 715 -2.77 32.64 14.86
N SER A 716 -3.65 31.79 14.32
CA SER A 716 -4.73 32.20 13.42
C SER A 716 -6.07 32.15 14.17
N PRO A 717 -6.82 33.26 14.25
CA PRO A 717 -8.13 33.30 14.89
C PRO A 717 -9.25 32.74 13.98
N SER A 718 -8.97 32.47 12.71
CA SER A 718 -9.93 31.96 11.73
C SER A 718 -9.28 30.92 10.81
N LEU A 719 -10.10 30.08 10.18
CA LEU A 719 -9.66 29.15 9.13
C LEU A 719 -9.12 29.93 7.93
N LEU A 720 -7.88 29.64 7.53
CA LEU A 720 -7.34 30.05 6.23
C LEU A 720 -7.43 28.86 5.29
N SER A 721 -8.49 28.88 4.47
CA SER A 721 -8.81 27.74 3.60
C SER A 721 -7.91 27.68 2.37
N ALA A 722 -7.38 26.48 2.11
CA ALA A 722 -6.72 26.12 0.86
C ALA A 722 -7.64 25.33 -0.08
N ASP A 723 -8.97 25.41 0.10
CA ASP A 723 -9.94 24.71 -0.75
C ASP A 723 -9.71 25.06 -2.22
N ARG A 724 -9.71 24.05 -3.09
CA ARG A 724 -9.43 24.21 -4.52
C ARG A 724 -10.43 25.18 -5.18
N SER A 725 -11.70 25.14 -4.77
CA SER A 725 -12.75 26.06 -5.25
C SER A 725 -12.56 27.52 -4.82
N LEU A 726 -11.61 27.76 -3.90
CA LEU A 726 -11.18 29.08 -3.49
C LEU A 726 -9.87 29.44 -4.18
N VAL A 727 -8.76 28.78 -3.79
CA VAL A 727 -7.39 29.17 -4.20
C VAL A 727 -7.12 29.01 -5.70
N ARG A 728 -7.93 28.21 -6.42
CA ARG A 728 -7.79 27.99 -7.87
C ARG A 728 -8.86 28.69 -8.72
N ALA A 729 -9.80 29.38 -8.10
CA ALA A 729 -10.92 30.02 -8.82
C ALA A 729 -11.01 31.53 -8.58
N ARG A 730 -10.47 32.03 -7.47
CA ARG A 730 -10.57 33.44 -7.07
C ARG A 730 -9.48 33.82 -6.07
N GLU A 731 -9.47 35.08 -5.66
CA GLU A 731 -8.61 35.57 -4.59
C GLU A 731 -8.89 34.83 -3.27
N ALA A 732 -7.82 34.43 -2.58
CA ALA A 732 -7.86 33.72 -1.32
C ALA A 732 -7.02 34.43 -0.25
N PRO A 733 -7.51 34.58 1.00
CA PRO A 733 -6.74 35.20 2.08
C PRO A 733 -5.37 34.55 2.30
N LEU A 734 -5.30 33.23 2.11
CA LEU A 734 -4.05 32.48 2.22
C LEU A 734 -3.06 32.83 1.11
N GLY A 735 -3.53 33.04 -0.12
CA GLY A 735 -2.71 33.49 -1.24
C GLY A 735 -2.15 34.89 -1.01
N ASN A 736 -2.97 35.80 -0.51
CA ASN A 736 -2.56 37.17 -0.16
C ASN A 736 -1.46 37.15 0.91
N LEU A 737 -1.68 36.41 2.01
CA LEU A 737 -0.69 36.26 3.10
C LEU A 737 0.66 35.79 2.56
N ILE A 738 0.67 34.77 1.70
CA ILE A 738 1.92 34.22 1.16
C ILE A 738 2.61 35.26 0.28
N CYS A 739 1.89 35.93 -0.62
CA CYS A 739 2.48 36.91 -1.50
C CYS A 739 2.98 38.16 -0.74
N ASP A 740 2.27 38.61 0.30
CA ASP A 740 2.72 39.68 1.19
C ASP A 740 3.99 39.28 1.94
N ALA A 741 4.07 38.03 2.44
CA ALA A 741 5.24 37.51 3.11
C ALA A 741 6.46 37.42 2.19
N MET A 742 6.28 36.92 0.96
CA MET A 742 7.34 36.87 -0.05
C MET A 742 7.89 38.26 -0.36
N ARG A 743 7.01 39.24 -0.57
CA ARG A 743 7.40 40.64 -0.77
C ARG A 743 8.18 41.20 0.40
N TRP A 744 7.62 41.13 1.60
CA TRP A 744 8.26 41.63 2.81
C TRP A 744 9.65 41.03 3.02
N TYR A 745 9.78 39.71 2.79
CA TYR A 745 11.06 39.04 2.95
C TYR A 745 12.10 39.61 1.98
N ILE A 746 11.77 39.70 0.68
CA ILE A 746 12.70 40.25 -0.32
C ILE A 746 13.04 41.71 -0.01
N GLU A 747 12.03 42.54 0.27
CA GLU A 747 12.18 43.96 0.60
C GLU A 747 13.08 44.19 1.83
N THR A 748 13.02 43.30 2.83
CA THR A 748 13.78 43.45 4.09
C THR A 748 15.16 42.80 4.06
N THR A 749 15.40 41.82 3.18
CA THR A 749 16.64 41.01 3.22
C THR A 749 17.59 41.23 2.05
N THR A 750 17.12 41.73 0.90
CA THR A 750 17.92 41.64 -0.35
C THR A 750 18.61 42.92 -0.80
N GLN A 751 18.50 44.05 -0.10
CA GLN A 751 18.98 45.39 -0.56
C GLN A 751 18.50 45.81 -1.96
N LEU A 752 17.64 45.01 -2.61
CA LEU A 752 17.04 45.32 -3.89
C LEU A 752 16.01 46.43 -3.72
N THR A 753 15.75 47.14 -4.80
CA THR A 753 14.57 48.00 -4.92
C THR A 753 13.32 47.15 -4.61
N PRO A 754 12.37 47.64 -3.80
CA PRO A 754 11.15 46.91 -3.51
C PRO A 754 10.48 46.45 -4.80
N ALA A 755 10.17 45.16 -4.90
CA ALA A 755 9.45 44.64 -6.06
C ALA A 755 8.09 45.36 -6.17
N ASP A 756 7.56 45.52 -7.37
CA ASP A 756 6.26 46.16 -7.59
C ASP A 756 5.12 45.23 -7.14
N ALA A 757 5.25 43.92 -7.38
CA ALA A 757 4.21 42.94 -7.10
C ALA A 757 4.73 41.54 -6.70
N CYS A 758 3.81 40.70 -6.22
CA CYS A 758 3.98 39.25 -6.15
C CYS A 758 2.87 38.53 -6.93
N MET A 759 3.24 37.43 -7.58
CA MET A 759 2.32 36.49 -8.23
C MET A 759 2.66 35.05 -7.85
N LEU A 760 1.65 34.31 -7.41
CA LEU A 760 1.74 32.91 -7.01
C LEU A 760 0.58 32.10 -7.61
N ASN A 761 0.85 30.99 -8.27
CA ASN A 761 -0.18 30.08 -8.76
C ASN A 761 -0.86 29.37 -7.57
N GLY A 762 -2.19 29.31 -7.55
CA GLY A 762 -2.98 28.70 -6.48
C GLY A 762 -2.70 27.21 -6.28
N GLY A 763 -2.16 26.53 -7.31
CA GLY A 763 -1.65 25.16 -7.24
C GLY A 763 -0.52 24.97 -6.24
N SER A 764 0.20 26.04 -5.87
CA SER A 764 1.26 26.03 -4.86
C SER A 764 0.74 25.93 -3.42
N ILE A 765 -0.54 26.24 -3.17
CA ILE A 765 -1.15 26.24 -1.84
C ILE A 765 -1.87 24.89 -1.62
N ARG A 766 -1.36 24.07 -0.69
CA ARG A 766 -1.73 22.63 -0.62
C ARG A 766 -2.50 22.19 0.61
N SER A 767 -2.50 23.00 1.67
CA SER A 767 -3.15 22.66 2.93
C SER A 767 -3.73 23.90 3.59
N SER A 768 -4.90 23.75 4.21
CA SER A 768 -5.52 24.81 5.01
C SER A 768 -4.76 24.99 6.34
N ILE A 769 -4.93 26.15 6.96
CA ILE A 769 -4.50 26.44 8.33
C ILE A 769 -5.76 26.63 9.17
N ASP A 770 -5.99 25.73 10.12
CA ASP A 770 -7.14 25.80 11.03
C ASP A 770 -7.02 27.01 11.99
N ALA A 771 -8.14 27.38 12.63
CA ALA A 771 -8.20 28.46 13.61
C ALA A 771 -7.49 28.07 14.93
N SER A 772 -6.16 28.04 14.90
CA SER A 772 -5.31 27.56 16.00
C SER A 772 -3.92 28.18 15.96
N HIS A 773 -3.03 27.67 16.81
CA HIS A 773 -1.59 27.89 16.64
C HIS A 773 -1.16 27.45 15.24
N VAL A 774 -0.45 28.34 14.55
CA VAL A 774 0.19 28.08 13.27
C VAL A 774 1.59 27.57 13.56
N THR A 775 1.85 26.30 13.22
CA THR A 775 3.16 25.69 13.43
C THR A 775 4.00 25.72 12.16
N LEU A 776 5.31 25.50 12.29
CA LEU A 776 6.19 25.30 11.15
C LEU A 776 5.73 24.12 10.30
N GLY A 777 5.24 23.04 10.92
CA GLY A 777 4.65 21.92 10.18
C GLY A 777 3.45 22.30 9.33
N ALA A 778 2.58 23.19 9.82
CA ALA A 778 1.45 23.69 9.04
C ALA A 778 1.90 24.52 7.83
N VAL A 779 2.93 25.36 7.98
CA VAL A 779 3.50 26.16 6.87
C VAL A 779 4.17 25.26 5.83
N LEU A 780 4.96 24.27 6.26
CA LEU A 780 5.63 23.32 5.36
C LEU A 780 4.61 22.44 4.61
N ALA A 781 3.53 22.01 5.28
CA ALA A 781 2.45 21.28 4.63
C ALA A 781 1.64 22.14 3.64
N MET A 782 1.50 23.44 3.93
CA MET A 782 0.85 24.40 3.04
C MET A 782 1.68 24.66 1.76
N LEU A 783 3.01 24.71 1.88
CA LEU A 783 3.96 25.04 0.81
C LEU A 783 5.02 23.93 0.60
N PRO A 784 4.62 22.71 0.20
CA PRO A 784 5.46 21.52 0.33
C PRO A 784 6.50 21.34 -0.78
N PHE A 785 6.51 22.19 -1.81
CA PHE A 785 7.36 22.01 -2.99
C PHE A 785 8.81 22.49 -2.77
N GLY A 786 9.06 23.31 -1.75
CA GLY A 786 10.37 23.93 -1.54
C GLY A 786 10.75 24.95 -2.62
N ASN A 787 9.78 25.42 -3.41
CA ASN A 787 9.98 26.43 -4.44
C ASN A 787 10.67 27.67 -3.87
N THR A 788 11.65 28.20 -4.59
CA THR A 788 12.39 29.40 -4.20
C THR A 788 11.75 30.66 -4.76
N MET A 789 12.01 31.80 -4.11
CA MET A 789 11.52 33.09 -4.59
C MET A 789 12.44 33.63 -5.69
N VAL A 790 11.86 34.00 -6.82
CA VAL A 790 12.54 34.60 -7.97
C VAL A 790 11.95 35.97 -8.26
N VAL A 791 12.82 36.95 -8.48
CA VAL A 791 12.47 38.31 -8.88
C VAL A 791 12.69 38.45 -10.38
N LEU A 792 11.64 38.83 -11.10
CA LEU A 792 11.63 38.99 -12.54
C LEU A 792 11.41 40.45 -12.92
N ASN A 793 12.08 40.89 -13.97
CA ASN A 793 11.75 42.11 -14.69
C ASN A 793 10.80 41.73 -15.84
N VAL A 794 9.55 42.16 -15.79
CA VAL A 794 8.51 41.81 -16.77
C VAL A 794 7.96 43.06 -17.45
N THR A 795 7.61 42.94 -18.74
CA THR A 795 6.83 43.98 -19.41
C THR A 795 5.38 43.95 -18.96
N GLY A 796 4.65 45.06 -19.09
CA GLY A 796 3.21 45.10 -18.84
C GLY A 796 2.44 44.10 -19.70
N GLU A 797 2.88 43.87 -20.95
CA GLU A 797 2.31 42.83 -21.82
C GLU A 797 2.53 41.42 -21.24
N GLN A 798 3.73 41.11 -20.73
CA GLN A 798 4.00 39.83 -20.07
C GLN A 798 3.13 39.67 -18.81
N LEU A 799 2.95 40.74 -18.02
CA LEU A 799 2.10 40.73 -16.84
C LEU A 799 0.62 40.47 -17.21
N ILE A 800 0.08 41.15 -18.22
CA ILE A 800 -1.29 40.92 -18.71
C ILE A 800 -1.45 39.48 -19.20
N ASN A 801 -0.51 38.98 -19.99
CA ASN A 801 -0.53 37.60 -20.47
C ASN A 801 -0.47 36.59 -19.30
N ALA A 802 0.27 36.89 -18.23
CA ALA A 802 0.31 36.05 -17.04
C ALA A 802 -1.02 36.03 -16.31
N LEU A 803 -1.69 37.18 -16.17
CA LEU A 803 -3.04 37.28 -15.59
C LEU A 803 -4.07 36.53 -16.45
N GLU A 804 -4.02 36.69 -17.77
CA GLU A 804 -4.83 35.93 -18.74
C GLU A 804 -4.63 34.42 -18.62
N ASN A 805 -3.37 33.96 -18.50
CA ASN A 805 -3.08 32.55 -18.23
C ASN A 805 -3.70 32.10 -16.90
N GLY A 806 -3.58 32.90 -15.84
CA GLY A 806 -4.15 32.58 -14.54
C GLY A 806 -5.66 32.35 -14.59
N VAL A 807 -6.38 33.24 -15.25
CA VAL A 807 -7.85 33.14 -15.40
C VAL A 807 -8.28 32.23 -16.54
N SER A 808 -7.37 31.72 -17.38
CA SER A 808 -7.74 30.79 -18.47
C SER A 808 -8.28 29.45 -17.96
N GLY A 809 -8.06 29.14 -16.67
CA GLY A 809 -8.60 27.96 -15.99
C GLY A 809 -9.82 28.22 -15.11
N SER A 810 -10.26 29.49 -14.98
CA SER A 810 -11.44 29.84 -14.20
C SER A 810 -12.71 29.37 -14.93
N LEU A 811 -13.67 28.84 -14.15
CA LEU A 811 -14.79 28.05 -14.66
C LEU A 811 -15.90 28.94 -15.19
N GLY A 812 -16.58 28.47 -16.24
CA GLY A 812 -17.95 28.89 -16.51
C GLY A 812 -18.94 28.19 -15.55
N PRO A 813 -20.24 28.50 -15.63
CA PRO A 813 -21.26 28.06 -14.65
C PRO A 813 -21.43 26.54 -14.44
N ASN A 814 -20.88 25.69 -15.32
CA ASN A 814 -21.23 24.26 -15.42
C ASN A 814 -20.04 23.29 -15.22
N THR A 815 -18.91 23.74 -14.67
CA THR A 815 -17.72 22.90 -14.50
C THR A 815 -17.54 22.52 -13.02
N SER A 816 -17.17 21.28 -12.73
CA SER A 816 -16.92 20.87 -11.33
C SER A 816 -15.64 21.51 -10.79
N THR A 817 -15.63 21.86 -9.50
CA THR A 817 -14.49 22.44 -8.78
C THR A 817 -13.26 21.53 -8.76
N SER A 818 -13.44 20.23 -8.93
CA SER A 818 -12.40 19.21 -9.06
C SER A 818 -11.59 19.33 -10.36
N GLN A 819 -12.15 19.96 -11.41
CA GLN A 819 -11.47 20.22 -12.69
C GLN A 819 -10.65 21.53 -12.70
N LEU A 820 -10.61 22.28 -11.60
CA LEU A 820 -9.84 23.53 -11.51
C LEU A 820 -8.33 23.30 -11.62
N ALA A 821 -7.74 23.91 -12.64
CA ALA A 821 -6.30 23.95 -12.84
C ALA A 821 -5.59 24.79 -11.75
N GLY A 822 -4.36 24.43 -11.39
CA GLY A 822 -3.56 25.15 -10.37
C GLY A 822 -3.11 26.56 -10.77
N LYS A 823 -3.36 26.97 -12.01
CA LYS A 823 -2.77 28.18 -12.61
C LYS A 823 -3.35 29.51 -12.14
N MET A 824 -4.50 29.58 -11.46
CA MET A 824 -5.05 30.86 -10.97
C MET A 824 -4.03 31.64 -10.14
N SER A 825 -3.81 32.93 -10.44
CA SER A 825 -2.80 33.72 -9.75
C SER A 825 -3.37 34.41 -8.50
N GLN A 826 -2.80 34.05 -7.35
CA GLN A 826 -2.87 34.82 -6.11
C GLN A 826 -1.81 35.94 -6.19
N VAL A 827 -2.13 37.11 -5.66
CA VAL A 827 -1.34 38.32 -5.93
C VAL A 827 -1.12 39.18 -4.69
N SER A 828 -0.10 40.03 -4.73
CA SER A 828 0.04 41.21 -3.86
C SER A 828 0.60 42.38 -4.66
N GLY A 829 -0.02 43.56 -4.52
CA GLY A 829 0.34 44.75 -5.32
C GLY A 829 -0.11 44.72 -6.78
N VAL A 830 -1.01 43.81 -7.15
CA VAL A 830 -1.71 43.79 -8.45
C VAL A 830 -3.20 43.75 -8.18
N TRP A 831 -3.97 44.50 -8.96
CA TRP A 831 -5.42 44.48 -8.97
C TRP A 831 -5.88 44.25 -10.40
N TYR A 832 -6.82 43.33 -10.60
CA TYR A 832 -7.32 43.06 -11.95
C TYR A 832 -8.79 42.62 -11.91
N MET A 833 -9.49 42.87 -13.00
CA MET A 833 -10.85 42.40 -13.23
C MET A 833 -10.90 41.56 -14.50
N PHE A 834 -11.69 40.49 -14.46
CA PHE A 834 -11.84 39.60 -15.60
C PHE A 834 -13.30 39.17 -15.82
N ASN A 835 -13.62 38.83 -17.07
CA ASN A 835 -14.90 38.31 -17.49
C ASN A 835 -14.72 36.85 -17.96
N GLU A 836 -15.25 35.91 -17.18
CA GLU A 836 -15.15 34.46 -17.46
C GLU A 836 -15.84 34.04 -18.76
N SER A 837 -16.85 34.80 -19.18
CA SER A 837 -17.60 34.54 -20.43
C SER A 837 -16.84 34.99 -21.67
N ALA A 838 -15.76 35.77 -21.52
CA ALA A 838 -14.92 36.16 -22.65
C ALA A 838 -14.02 34.99 -23.10
N PRO A 839 -13.62 34.96 -24.39
CA PRO A 839 -12.69 33.95 -24.90
C PRO A 839 -11.41 33.91 -24.08
N VAL A 840 -10.86 32.71 -23.89
CA VAL A 840 -9.56 32.51 -23.23
C VAL A 840 -8.50 33.39 -23.92
N GLY A 841 -7.72 34.12 -23.11
CA GLY A 841 -6.73 35.09 -23.59
C GLY A 841 -7.27 36.50 -23.83
N ARG A 842 -8.57 36.74 -23.56
CA ARG A 842 -9.23 38.07 -23.58
C ARG A 842 -10.17 38.25 -22.39
N ARG A 843 -9.88 37.60 -21.27
CA ARG A 843 -10.73 37.64 -20.07
C ARG A 843 -10.43 38.86 -19.21
N VAL A 844 -9.18 39.29 -19.12
CA VAL A 844 -8.75 40.44 -18.31
C VAL A 844 -9.08 41.73 -19.05
N PHE A 845 -9.85 42.61 -18.42
CA PHE A 845 -10.27 43.88 -19.02
C PHE A 845 -9.85 45.12 -18.22
N ASP A 846 -9.39 44.94 -16.99
CA ASP A 846 -8.78 45.99 -16.17
C ASP A 846 -7.62 45.40 -15.36
N ALA A 847 -6.50 46.12 -15.28
CA ALA A 847 -5.33 45.73 -14.52
C ALA A 847 -4.54 46.96 -14.03
N SER A 848 -4.22 46.97 -12.74
CA SER A 848 -3.37 47.96 -12.08
C SER A 848 -2.28 47.26 -11.25
N ILE A 849 -1.17 47.95 -11.02
CA ILE A 849 -0.03 47.45 -10.26
C ILE A 849 0.50 48.55 -9.32
N ARG A 850 1.13 48.14 -8.23
CA ARG A 850 1.80 49.02 -7.28
C ARG A 850 3.19 49.40 -7.79
N VAL A 851 3.45 50.69 -7.97
CA VAL A 851 4.78 51.23 -8.30
C VAL A 851 5.11 52.32 -7.28
N ASN A 852 6.26 52.22 -6.61
CA ASN A 852 6.67 53.16 -5.55
C ASN A 852 5.60 53.40 -4.46
N GLY A 853 4.79 52.37 -4.17
CA GLY A 853 3.71 52.45 -3.18
C GLY A 853 2.38 52.97 -3.72
N GLU A 854 2.31 53.46 -4.95
CA GLU A 854 1.09 53.97 -5.58
C GLU A 854 0.47 52.94 -6.55
N ARG A 855 -0.86 52.92 -6.64
CA ARG A 855 -1.58 52.07 -7.61
C ARG A 855 -1.66 52.79 -8.95
N VAL A 856 -1.03 52.24 -9.98
CA VAL A 856 -1.02 52.77 -11.35
C VAL A 856 -1.57 51.74 -12.34
N PRO A 857 -2.16 52.16 -13.48
CA PRO A 857 -2.56 51.24 -14.54
C PRO A 857 -1.36 50.46 -15.09
N VAL A 858 -1.59 49.19 -15.47
CA VAL A 858 -0.55 48.40 -16.17
C VAL A 858 -0.41 48.91 -17.60
N MET A 859 0.78 49.40 -17.94
CA MET A 859 1.12 49.92 -19.25
C MET A 859 1.90 48.86 -20.04
N PRO A 860 1.45 48.42 -21.23
CA PRO A 860 2.02 47.25 -21.92
C PRO A 860 3.54 47.31 -22.16
N CYS A 861 4.07 48.50 -22.47
CA CYS A 861 5.48 48.71 -22.78
C CYS A 861 6.33 49.13 -21.56
N SER A 862 5.72 49.30 -20.39
CA SER A 862 6.46 49.58 -19.15
C SER A 862 7.01 48.30 -18.54
N TYR A 863 8.08 48.43 -17.77
CA TYR A 863 8.70 47.35 -17.02
C TYR A 863 8.25 47.40 -15.55
N TYR A 864 8.05 46.21 -14.99
CA TYR A 864 7.64 46.01 -13.60
C TYR A 864 8.47 44.90 -12.98
N THR A 865 8.78 45.05 -11.71
CA THR A 865 9.49 44.03 -10.93
C THR A 865 8.49 43.15 -10.20
N ILE A 866 8.47 41.85 -10.50
CA ILE A 866 7.55 40.91 -9.81
C ILE A 866 8.31 39.82 -9.08
N ILE A 867 7.82 39.45 -7.90
CA ILE A 867 8.27 38.26 -7.18
C ILE A 867 7.35 37.09 -7.55
N THR A 868 7.94 35.97 -7.90
CA THR A 868 7.22 34.72 -8.16
C THR A 868 8.06 33.52 -7.69
N THR A 869 7.66 32.31 -8.06
CA THR A 869 8.41 31.09 -7.74
C THR A 869 9.34 30.70 -8.90
N ASP A 870 10.41 29.98 -8.61
CA ASP A 870 11.26 29.31 -9.60
C ASP A 870 10.45 28.43 -10.58
N PHE A 871 9.42 27.74 -10.08
CA PHE A 871 8.47 26.98 -10.88
C PHE A 871 7.77 27.85 -11.93
N MET A 872 7.15 28.96 -11.53
CA MET A 872 6.47 29.88 -12.46
C MET A 872 7.47 30.62 -13.36
N ALA A 873 8.64 31.00 -12.83
CA ALA A 873 9.72 31.64 -13.58
C ALA A 873 10.34 30.73 -14.65
N ALA A 874 10.24 29.41 -14.50
CA ALA A 874 10.59 28.45 -15.54
C ALA A 874 9.48 28.31 -16.63
N GLY A 875 8.32 28.93 -16.41
CA GLY A 875 7.17 28.90 -17.31
C GLY A 875 6.23 27.71 -17.11
N ASN A 876 6.32 27.04 -15.96
CA ASN A 876 5.41 25.95 -15.60
C ASN A 876 3.98 26.47 -15.32
N ASP A 877 2.98 25.59 -15.25
CA ASP A 877 1.55 25.95 -15.19
C ASP A 877 1.07 26.89 -16.33
N GLY A 878 1.78 26.90 -17.46
CA GLY A 878 1.45 27.74 -18.62
C GLY A 878 1.99 29.17 -18.53
N TYR A 879 2.76 29.52 -17.50
CA TYR A 879 3.38 30.84 -17.33
C TYR A 879 4.60 31.07 -18.25
N ILE A 880 4.54 30.58 -19.49
CA ILE A 880 5.64 30.61 -20.47
C ILE A 880 6.18 32.02 -20.78
N MET A 881 5.41 33.06 -20.49
CA MET A 881 5.86 34.45 -20.63
C MET A 881 6.99 34.78 -19.64
N PHE A 882 6.98 34.17 -18.44
CA PHE A 882 8.01 34.39 -17.43
C PHE A 882 9.34 33.71 -17.74
N SER A 883 9.34 32.61 -18.50
CA SER A 883 10.61 31.97 -18.91
C SER A 883 11.41 32.82 -19.90
N LYS A 884 10.82 33.90 -20.43
CA LYS A 884 11.45 34.88 -21.33
C LYS A 884 11.78 36.19 -20.61
N ALA A 885 11.37 36.35 -19.36
CA ALA A 885 11.64 37.54 -18.57
C ALA A 885 13.08 37.52 -18.04
N GLU A 886 13.67 38.70 -17.87
CA GLU A 886 14.97 38.83 -17.22
C GLU A 886 14.83 38.47 -15.73
N ARG A 887 15.72 37.59 -15.25
CA ARG A 887 15.81 37.22 -13.83
C ARG A 887 16.72 38.22 -13.13
N ILE A 888 16.13 39.11 -12.32
CA ILE A 888 16.87 40.06 -11.50
C ILE A 888 17.58 39.32 -10.34
N LEU A 889 16.85 38.40 -9.71
CA LEU A 889 17.36 37.62 -8.58
C LEU A 889 16.70 36.24 -8.57
N ASP A 890 17.50 35.20 -8.35
CA ASP A 890 17.04 33.94 -7.77
C ASP A 890 17.57 33.91 -6.33
N SER A 891 16.66 34.02 -5.36
CA SER A 891 17.08 34.14 -3.97
C SER A 891 17.71 32.84 -3.44
N GLY A 892 17.41 31.69 -4.06
CA GLY A 892 17.68 30.38 -3.48
C GLY A 892 16.94 30.13 -2.15
N VAL A 893 16.11 31.07 -1.70
CA VAL A 893 15.38 31.00 -0.43
C VAL A 893 13.99 30.43 -0.69
N PRO A 894 13.61 29.33 -0.02
CA PRO A 894 12.27 28.78 -0.09
C PRO A 894 11.19 29.77 0.36
N MET A 895 10.05 29.79 -0.34
CA MET A 895 8.92 30.67 0.01
C MET A 895 8.28 30.34 1.37
N ASP A 896 8.39 29.10 1.85
CA ASP A 896 7.91 28.68 3.17
C ASP A 896 8.67 29.40 4.31
N MET A 897 9.95 29.70 4.11
CA MET A 897 10.78 30.44 5.04
C MET A 897 10.28 31.88 5.16
N ALA A 898 9.96 32.51 4.02
CA ALA A 898 9.40 33.86 4.01
C ALA A 898 8.15 33.94 4.87
N VAL A 899 7.22 32.98 4.72
CA VAL A 899 6.02 32.89 5.56
C VAL A 899 6.36 32.56 7.02
N GLY A 900 7.28 31.63 7.25
CA GLY A 900 7.62 31.17 8.60
C GLY A 900 8.35 32.20 9.46
N VAL A 901 9.09 33.11 8.83
CA VAL A 901 9.77 34.23 9.49
C VAL A 901 9.02 35.55 9.35
N PHE A 902 7.84 35.56 8.71
CA PHE A 902 6.96 36.71 8.58
C PHE A 902 6.42 37.12 9.95
N LYS A 903 7.31 37.67 10.78
CA LYS A 903 7.04 38.25 12.08
C LYS A 903 6.51 39.64 11.83
N THR A 904 5.24 39.74 11.54
CA THR A 904 4.54 40.98 11.84
C THR A 904 4.53 41.17 13.35
N ASN A 905 5.00 42.33 13.81
CA ASN A 905 4.83 42.82 15.17
C ASN A 905 3.34 42.76 15.59
N ASN A 906 2.90 41.66 16.20
CA ASN A 906 1.53 41.41 16.68
C ASN A 906 0.42 41.38 15.60
N LEU A 907 0.37 40.35 14.72
CA LEU A 907 -0.81 40.14 13.87
C LEU A 907 -1.96 39.46 14.64
N TYR A 908 -3.07 40.17 14.79
CA TYR A 908 -4.41 39.60 14.86
C TYR A 908 -4.94 39.54 13.42
N LEU A 909 -5.10 38.33 12.84
CA LEU A 909 -5.69 38.16 11.51
C LEU A 909 -7.21 38.34 11.59
N ASN A 910 -7.71 39.58 11.58
CA ASN A 910 -9.15 39.81 11.53
C ASN A 910 -9.62 39.81 10.07
N THR A 911 -10.33 38.76 9.65
CA THR A 911 -10.99 38.70 8.34
C THR A 911 -12.41 39.24 8.48
N THR A 912 -12.65 40.49 8.08
CA THR A 912 -14.03 40.98 7.91
C THR A 912 -14.39 40.85 6.44
N THR A 913 -15.33 39.95 6.15
CA THR A 913 -15.96 39.85 4.84
C THR A 913 -17.18 40.77 4.82
N ALA A 914 -17.08 41.91 4.15
CA ALA A 914 -18.24 42.70 3.79
C ALA A 914 -18.35 42.71 2.26
N ASN A 915 -19.30 41.94 1.73
CA ASN A 915 -19.94 42.09 0.42
C ASN A 915 -19.06 42.66 -0.72
N GLY A 916 -18.09 41.87 -1.18
CA GLY A 916 -17.41 42.07 -2.46
C GLY A 916 -16.35 43.17 -2.47
N VAL A 917 -15.11 42.74 -2.69
CA VAL A 917 -13.89 43.55 -2.90
C VAL A 917 -13.28 44.11 -1.61
N GLU A 918 -11.99 43.80 -1.42
CA GLU A 918 -11.10 44.07 -0.28
C GLU A 918 -11.31 43.23 1.00
N VAL A 919 -10.44 42.23 1.18
CA VAL A 919 -10.03 41.80 2.52
C VAL A 919 -8.88 42.71 2.96
N CYS A 920 -9.19 43.84 3.58
CA CYS A 920 -8.17 44.62 4.29
C CYS A 920 -7.75 43.86 5.56
N ILE A 921 -6.52 43.34 5.56
CA ILE A 921 -5.86 42.95 6.82
C ILE A 921 -5.60 44.26 7.58
N THR A 922 -6.44 44.55 8.58
CA THR A 922 -6.26 45.75 9.40
C THR A 922 -5.15 45.51 10.42
N LEU A 923 -3.99 46.13 10.22
CA LEU A 923 -2.88 46.14 11.18
C LEU A 923 -3.27 47.01 12.38
N LYS A 924 -3.55 46.42 13.54
CA LYS A 924 -3.80 47.18 14.78
C LYS A 924 -2.55 47.15 15.66
N ALA A 925 -1.77 48.23 15.67
CA ALA A 925 -0.71 48.43 16.65
C ALA A 925 -1.31 48.59 18.05
N ARG A 926 -0.77 47.90 19.06
CA ARG A 926 -1.05 48.24 20.46
C ARG A 926 -0.29 49.52 20.81
N GLY A 927 -1.03 50.62 20.94
CA GLY A 927 -0.54 51.90 21.47
C GLY A 927 -1.40 53.05 20.96
N SER A 928 -2.23 53.61 21.85
CA SER A 928 -3.02 54.86 21.69
C SER A 928 -3.99 54.93 20.50
N CYS A 929 -5.28 55.19 20.76
CA CYS A 929 -6.17 55.66 19.70
C CYS A 929 -5.61 56.97 19.10
N PRO A 930 -5.45 57.09 17.77
CA PRO A 930 -5.23 58.38 17.15
C PRO A 930 -6.50 59.21 17.38
N THR A 931 -6.34 60.45 17.81
CA THR A 931 -7.41 61.45 17.80
C THR A 931 -7.87 61.70 16.36
N LEU A 932 -9.13 62.10 16.21
CA LEU A 932 -9.92 62.18 14.97
C LEU A 932 -9.44 63.23 13.94
N ASP A 933 -8.21 63.71 14.03
CA ASP A 933 -7.68 64.78 13.16
C ASP A 933 -6.98 64.28 11.89
N THR A 934 -6.86 62.96 11.68
CA THR A 934 -6.03 62.40 10.60
C THR A 934 -6.77 61.95 9.33
N PHE A 935 -8.09 62.16 9.22
CA PHE A 935 -8.89 61.69 8.07
C PHE A 935 -9.63 62.79 7.29
N CYS A 936 -9.03 63.98 7.22
CA CYS A 936 -9.51 65.08 6.38
C CYS A 936 -8.37 65.63 5.53
N TYR A 937 -8.35 65.30 4.23
CA TYR A 937 -7.55 66.03 3.24
C TYR A 937 -8.51 66.80 2.34
N GLY A 938 -8.45 68.14 2.37
CA GLY A 938 -9.24 69.00 1.49
C GLY A 938 -10.77 69.04 1.74
N GLY A 939 -11.24 68.69 2.94
CA GLY A 939 -12.66 68.87 3.32
C GLY A 939 -13.66 67.86 2.75
N ILE A 940 -13.20 66.71 2.23
CA ILE A 940 -14.08 65.63 1.75
C ILE A 940 -13.67 64.30 2.40
N CYS A 941 -14.52 63.76 3.28
CA CYS A 941 -14.40 62.39 3.78
C CYS A 941 -15.18 61.44 2.85
N LYS A 942 -14.52 60.43 2.26
CA LYS A 942 -15.18 59.40 1.45
C LYS A 942 -15.38 58.11 2.26
N PHE A 943 -16.66 57.81 2.50
CA PHE A 943 -17.28 56.57 3.01
C PHE A 943 -17.32 56.30 4.53
N ALA A 944 -18.54 56.16 5.04
CA ALA A 944 -18.89 55.47 6.29
C ALA A 944 -19.96 54.42 5.96
N ILE A 945 -19.74 53.16 6.33
CA ILE A 945 -20.79 52.12 6.40
C ILE A 945 -20.74 51.50 7.80
N PHE A 946 -21.85 51.61 8.53
CA PHE A 946 -22.10 50.89 9.78
C PHE A 946 -22.81 49.56 9.48
N SER A 947 -22.45 48.49 10.20
CA SER A 947 -23.27 47.30 10.37
C SER A 947 -23.26 46.84 11.83
N LYS A 948 -24.44 46.49 12.34
CA LYS A 948 -24.78 46.18 13.75
C LYS A 948 -24.45 44.73 14.13
N SER A 949 -24.19 44.53 15.44
CA SER A 949 -24.00 43.28 16.21
C SER A 949 -22.56 42.73 16.17
N THR A 950 -21.79 42.57 17.26
CA THR A 950 -22.06 42.43 18.71
C THR A 950 -20.92 42.99 19.59
N ASN A 951 -21.30 43.85 20.53
CA ASN A 951 -20.86 44.12 21.91
C ASN A 951 -19.46 43.72 22.43
N CYS A 952 -18.72 44.74 22.90
CA CYS A 952 -18.14 44.75 24.25
C CYS A 952 -18.86 45.84 25.08
N CYS A 953 -19.44 45.45 26.21
CA CYS A 953 -19.96 46.30 27.31
C CYS A 953 -18.90 47.32 27.78
N ALA A 954 -19.14 48.47 28.41
CA ALA A 954 -20.25 49.35 28.82
C ALA A 954 -19.53 50.70 29.12
N LYS A 955 -20.08 51.92 29.14
CA LYS A 955 -21.25 52.46 29.84
C LYS A 955 -21.37 53.95 29.43
N ASP A 956 -22.57 54.50 29.61
CA ASP A 956 -22.95 55.92 29.64
C ASP A 956 -23.26 56.62 28.31
N TYR A 957 -24.57 56.64 28.02
CA TYR A 957 -25.22 57.58 27.10
C TYR A 957 -25.76 58.79 27.88
N ALA A 958 -25.68 59.97 27.27
CA ALA A 958 -26.67 61.05 27.42
C ALA A 958 -27.24 61.40 26.03
N PRO A 959 -28.56 61.65 25.89
CA PRO A 959 -29.26 61.71 24.60
C PRO A 959 -29.39 63.15 24.07
N GLY A 960 -29.33 63.33 22.75
CA GLY A 960 -29.68 64.62 22.14
C GLY A 960 -29.61 64.67 20.62
N VAL A 961 -30.78 64.92 20.03
CA VAL A 961 -31.02 65.52 18.70
C VAL A 961 -31.02 64.59 17.48
N PHE A 962 -32.21 64.07 17.20
CA PHE A 962 -32.68 63.73 15.86
C PHE A 962 -32.69 64.97 14.93
N GLY A 963 -32.34 64.74 13.67
CA GLY A 963 -32.63 65.65 12.56
C GLY A 963 -32.77 64.86 11.26
N GLU A 964 -33.99 64.83 10.74
CA GLU A 964 -34.44 64.22 9.47
C GLU A 964 -33.70 64.76 8.24
N TYR A 965 -33.51 63.94 7.18
CA TYR A 965 -34.14 64.16 5.85
C TYR A 965 -33.70 63.13 4.76
N ASN A 966 -34.71 62.45 4.19
CA ASN A 966 -34.91 61.92 2.81
C ASN A 966 -33.80 61.18 2.03
N ARG A 967 -33.96 59.89 1.68
CA ARG A 967 -34.70 59.30 0.52
C ARG A 967 -34.38 59.91 -0.87
N ARG A 968 -33.61 59.17 -1.70
CA ARG A 968 -34.04 58.55 -2.99
C ARG A 968 -32.85 57.94 -3.77
N ARG A 969 -33.13 56.77 -4.37
CA ARG A 969 -32.34 55.88 -5.23
C ARG A 969 -31.30 54.99 -4.56
#